data_AF-A0A0B2X3U0-F1
#
_entry.id   AF-A0A0B2X3U0-F1
#
_cell.length_a   1.000
_cell.length_b   1.000
_cell.length_c   1.000
_cell.angle_alpha   90.00
_cell.angle_beta   90.00
_cell.angle_gamma   90.00
#
_symmetry.space_group_name_H-M   'P 1'
#
loop_
_entity.id
_entity.type
_entity.pdbx_description
1 polymer ?
#
loop_
_entity_poly.entity_id
_entity_poly.type
_entity_poly.pdbx_seq_one_letter_code
_entity_poly.pdbx_strand_id
1 'polypeptide(L)'
;MSPLPNGYGEEPQEPEFSSWNGAPAIAIHPADEVTAQNKHLHTRFAAKHHISPARLFSNRPTCDCPPSSPSDGMRHGQTALQIPIIDCADADLDNASATTISPVFSAMRSRSASSCSTFPPRCRSSGRVEHLSSPWGAPFLLSPKALAETIASKSMAELDALGGLEGLARGLQTDLYAGLCEDLRSTRAASPSLEQHVHGPHQTRVDVYGVNRIPPKRAKGILQLMMIALGDKVLVLLCIVAGVSLFIGLYQSLFQPHLPSQPRTEWVDSLTIMAAVLIVVVTGAVNDYQKEKQFARLVKKTEDRVVEVIRAGKTTEISVFDILVGDILRVAAGSVIPADGVLVTGLSVRCDESSITGESDHITKTPLNTALSRLRVGEVAKDIDPFIISGGKVLKGTGTYLVTGVGVNSLYGRLKMDVTERTEATPLQKKLGGIADRIAVAGVTVSVLLLGVLGIKLLIQIPGSERTFVELVQILLRIFMVSISIIVVAVPEGLPLAVTLALAIGVTRMLKDNNLVRVLSSCETMGNATVVCSDKTGTLTMNKMTVSAGCVGLHGLFDGRGRHLEETNLNPRQGEDGSRSSAQPSMSPAEFQSSVHLQVRNVLVQSISTNSTASEGLVDGTPSFIGSCTEVALLSFARTWLGMRPLHQERANTQVVQTCPFDSKRKYMATVALQANGLYRLYLKGAPEVILQACDRVLCDGILPLAEDATLTPERRHSVLQVVESYCNMSLRTIGFAYKDMSSWPPTDALSNEDDMWQHLLTGMTFLGTLAIHDPLRPEATHAIAQCIQAGVSVRMVTGDNVQTARAIAQECGILTDNGVVMEGWQFRNLDVTEMYDILPNLQVLARSSPEDKKTLVQRLKDLGETVAVTGDGTNDGPALRAADVGFSMGISGTDVAKEASSIVLMDDNFSSIVSAIEWGRSINDAVKKFLHFQLTANITAVTLTFESSVSSDTGESIISPAQLLWINLIMDTLAALALATDPPNASVLQRAPDTKATPLISVTGWKMIVGQAMYQLLVMFILDFKGSDLLKRMRPDDATTLETFVFNTFVWMQLFNLYK
;
A
#
# COMPACT_ATOMS: atom_id res chain seq x y z
N MET A 1 -60.39 41.92 -32.93
CA MET A 1 -59.98 41.82 -34.36
C MET A 1 -58.71 42.64 -34.54
N SER A 2 -57.91 42.33 -35.57
CA SER A 2 -56.60 42.92 -35.93
C SER A 2 -56.55 44.47 -35.86
N PRO A 3 -55.37 45.13 -35.67
CA PRO A 3 -54.03 44.68 -36.10
C PRO A 3 -52.82 44.91 -35.15
N LEU A 4 -51.64 44.49 -35.64
CA LEU A 4 -50.23 44.59 -35.16
C LEU A 4 -49.69 46.04 -34.99
N PRO A 5 -48.41 46.31 -34.56
CA PRO A 5 -47.26 45.41 -34.21
C PRO A 5 -46.40 45.76 -32.94
N ASN A 6 -45.40 44.90 -32.68
CA ASN A 6 -44.10 45.14 -31.99
C ASN A 6 -43.99 45.38 -30.45
N GLY A 7 -43.07 44.63 -29.83
CA GLY A 7 -42.20 45.15 -28.74
C GLY A 7 -41.99 44.26 -27.51
N TYR A 8 -40.75 43.82 -27.30
CA TYR A 8 -40.11 43.40 -26.03
C TYR A 8 -40.70 42.22 -25.22
N GLY A 9 -39.78 41.43 -24.63
CA GLY A 9 -40.06 40.46 -23.58
C GLY A 9 -38.98 40.55 -22.51
N GLU A 10 -39.36 40.99 -21.31
CA GLU A 10 -38.51 41.05 -20.11
C GLU A 10 -38.86 39.88 -19.17
N GLU A 11 -37.86 39.39 -18.44
CA GLU A 11 -38.07 38.60 -17.22
C GLU A 11 -38.68 39.49 -16.12
N PRO A 12 -39.44 38.93 -15.16
CA PRO A 12 -38.97 39.13 -13.78
C PRO A 12 -39.33 38.05 -12.73
N GLN A 13 -38.54 38.10 -11.65
CA GLN A 13 -38.90 37.91 -10.22
C GLN A 13 -38.95 36.50 -9.56
N GLU A 14 -37.97 36.30 -8.67
CA GLU A 14 -38.03 35.45 -7.47
C GLU A 14 -38.92 36.06 -6.35
N PRO A 15 -39.39 35.25 -5.39
CA PRO A 15 -39.80 35.70 -4.05
C PRO A 15 -38.89 35.18 -2.91
N GLU A 16 -38.86 35.93 -1.82
CA GLU A 16 -37.89 35.84 -0.71
C GLU A 16 -38.20 34.86 0.46
N PHE A 17 -37.10 34.42 1.11
CA PHE A 17 -36.89 34.07 2.54
C PHE A 17 -37.90 33.26 3.39
N SER A 18 -37.38 32.21 4.06
CA SER A 18 -37.37 32.15 5.54
C SER A 18 -36.25 31.23 6.08
N SER A 19 -35.84 31.45 7.34
CA SER A 19 -34.56 31.04 7.92
C SER A 19 -34.67 29.99 9.03
N TRP A 20 -33.66 29.10 9.17
CA TRP A 20 -33.24 28.51 10.45
C TRP A 20 -31.72 28.25 10.42
N ASN A 21 -30.94 29.11 11.09
CA ASN A 21 -29.47 28.99 11.21
C ASN A 21 -29.09 28.39 12.56
N GLY A 22 -28.10 27.47 12.57
CA GLY A 22 -27.70 26.77 13.81
C GLY A 22 -26.41 25.97 13.70
N ALA A 23 -25.30 26.59 13.28
CA ALA A 23 -23.95 26.00 13.36
C ALA A 23 -22.92 27.06 13.81
N PRO A 24 -21.93 26.72 14.65
CA PRO A 24 -21.07 27.71 15.29
C PRO A 24 -20.00 28.27 14.34
N ALA A 25 -19.80 29.58 14.37
CA ALA A 25 -18.71 30.25 13.68
C ALA A 25 -17.37 29.99 14.39
N ILE A 26 -16.38 29.49 13.65
CA ILE A 26 -14.98 29.50 14.08
C ILE A 26 -14.30 30.69 13.40
N ALA A 27 -13.87 31.66 14.21
CA ALA A 27 -13.19 32.86 13.73
C ALA A 27 -11.78 32.51 13.21
N ILE A 28 -11.47 32.96 12.00
CA ILE A 28 -10.12 32.91 11.43
C ILE A 28 -9.43 34.23 11.79
N HIS A 29 -8.50 34.20 12.74
CA HIS A 29 -7.59 35.31 12.98
C HIS A 29 -6.45 35.31 11.95
N PRO A 30 -6.18 36.43 11.26
CA PRO A 30 -5.00 36.58 10.41
C PRO A 30 -3.80 37.09 11.22
N ALA A 31 -2.61 36.66 10.78
CA ALA A 31 -1.28 37.19 11.10
C ALA A 31 -0.85 37.25 12.58
N ASP A 32 0.34 36.69 12.84
CA ASP A 32 1.28 37.28 13.79
C ASP A 32 2.70 37.19 13.20
N GLU A 33 3.48 38.25 13.41
CA GLU A 33 4.71 38.52 12.65
C GLU A 33 5.98 37.91 13.27
N VAL A 34 7.05 37.94 12.47
CA VAL A 34 8.43 37.76 12.92
C VAL A 34 8.76 38.70 14.07
N THR A 35 9.17 38.15 15.22
CA THR A 35 10.05 38.88 16.16
C THR A 35 11.15 37.98 16.71
N ALA A 36 12.39 38.40 16.52
CA ALA A 36 13.55 37.74 17.08
C ALA A 36 13.80 38.18 18.53
N GLN A 37 14.18 37.24 19.40
CA GLN A 37 14.94 37.58 20.61
C GLN A 37 16.23 36.79 20.69
N ASN A 38 17.31 37.43 20.24
CA ASN A 38 18.65 37.12 20.71
C ASN A 38 18.73 37.35 22.23
N LYS A 39 19.24 36.38 22.99
CA LYS A 39 19.90 36.66 24.27
C LYS A 39 21.27 35.97 24.30
N HIS A 40 22.30 36.80 24.41
CA HIS A 40 23.68 36.38 24.58
C HIS A 40 23.89 35.58 25.86
N LEU A 41 24.83 34.64 25.81
CA LEU A 41 25.65 34.31 26.98
C LEU A 41 27.12 34.22 26.55
N HIS A 42 27.91 35.21 27.00
CA HIS A 42 29.34 35.33 26.77
C HIS A 42 30.11 34.83 28.01
N THR A 43 30.95 33.80 27.85
CA THR A 43 32.18 33.54 28.64
C THR A 43 32.95 32.43 27.92
N ARG A 44 34.03 32.71 27.16
CA ARG A 44 35.44 33.02 27.54
C ARG A 44 36.28 31.81 27.99
N PHE A 45 37.55 31.84 27.57
CA PHE A 45 38.68 30.90 27.77
C PHE A 45 38.69 29.64 26.90
N ALA A 46 39.81 29.24 26.26
CA ALA A 46 41.03 29.97 25.91
C ALA A 46 41.76 29.25 24.74
N ALA A 47 42.56 29.97 23.96
CA ALA A 47 43.36 29.41 22.85
C ALA A 47 44.61 28.66 23.33
N LYS A 48 45.19 27.80 22.48
CA LYS A 48 46.66 27.66 22.30
C LYS A 48 47.06 26.92 20.99
N HIS A 49 47.86 27.61 20.16
CA HIS A 49 48.83 27.14 19.13
C HIS A 49 48.34 26.26 17.95
N HIS A 50 48.46 26.72 16.69
CA HIS A 50 49.65 26.59 15.78
C HIS A 50 50.04 25.10 15.53
N ILE A 51 50.19 24.58 14.30
CA ILE A 51 51.05 25.03 13.17
C ILE A 51 50.45 24.61 11.80
N SER A 52 50.83 25.29 10.72
CA SER A 52 50.71 24.91 9.29
C SER A 52 52.00 25.35 8.54
N PRO A 53 52.22 25.21 7.21
CA PRO A 53 51.76 24.22 6.19
C PRO A 53 52.91 23.72 5.24
N ALA A 54 52.65 22.75 4.33
CA ALA A 54 53.23 22.59 2.96
C ALA A 54 52.57 21.36 2.27
N ARG A 55 51.94 21.40 1.08
CA ARG A 55 52.37 21.69 -0.32
C ARG A 55 53.40 20.71 -0.92
N LEU A 56 52.99 19.86 -1.88
CA LEU A 56 53.44 19.88 -3.29
C LEU A 56 52.75 18.80 -4.20
N PHE A 57 52.67 19.18 -5.48
CA PHE A 57 52.33 18.51 -6.76
C PHE A 57 52.91 17.07 -6.97
N SER A 58 52.52 16.20 -7.93
CA SER A 58 51.56 16.22 -9.07
C SER A 58 51.42 14.85 -9.80
N ASN A 59 50.29 14.65 -10.51
CA ASN A 59 50.10 13.92 -11.79
C ASN A 59 50.23 12.37 -11.96
N ARG A 60 49.41 11.87 -12.91
CA ARG A 60 49.24 10.53 -13.54
C ARG A 60 50.36 10.26 -14.61
N PRO A 61 50.38 9.19 -15.50
CA PRO A 61 49.36 8.17 -15.84
C PRO A 61 49.77 6.72 -16.31
N THR A 62 48.75 5.86 -16.48
CA THR A 62 48.51 4.79 -17.53
C THR A 62 49.41 3.57 -17.83
N CYS A 63 48.70 2.42 -18.04
CA CYS A 63 48.77 1.44 -19.16
C CYS A 63 49.47 0.04 -19.08
N ASP A 64 48.65 -0.96 -19.43
CA ASP A 64 48.82 -2.14 -20.33
C ASP A 64 49.59 -3.45 -19.99
N CYS A 65 49.00 -4.56 -20.45
CA CYS A 65 49.45 -5.97 -20.46
C CYS A 65 50.55 -6.24 -21.54
N PRO A 66 51.22 -7.42 -21.69
CA PRO A 66 50.64 -8.74 -22.10
C PRO A 66 51.43 -10.00 -21.55
N PRO A 67 51.67 -11.14 -22.27
CA PRO A 67 50.78 -12.33 -22.39
C PRO A 67 51.43 -13.74 -22.21
N SER A 68 50.63 -14.80 -22.49
CA SER A 68 50.98 -16.13 -23.08
C SER A 68 51.33 -17.35 -22.19
N SER A 69 51.14 -18.54 -22.78
CA SER A 69 51.09 -19.92 -22.23
C SER A 69 52.23 -20.81 -22.83
N PRO A 70 52.25 -22.18 -22.85
CA PRO A 70 51.47 -23.24 -22.16
C PRO A 70 52.34 -24.41 -21.58
N SER A 71 51.69 -25.56 -21.27
CA SER A 71 52.14 -26.98 -21.42
C SER A 71 52.49 -27.89 -20.20
N ASP A 72 51.83 -29.06 -20.21
CA ASP A 72 52.19 -30.45 -19.82
C ASP A 72 52.95 -30.86 -18.54
N GLY A 73 52.54 -32.01 -17.96
CA GLY A 73 53.32 -32.75 -16.95
C GLY A 73 52.56 -33.85 -16.19
N MET A 74 52.64 -35.11 -16.65
CA MET A 74 51.91 -36.27 -16.11
C MET A 74 52.64 -37.04 -14.97
N ARG A 75 51.85 -37.75 -14.13
CA ARG A 75 52.03 -39.14 -13.58
C ARG A 75 52.76 -39.48 -12.23
N HIS A 76 52.01 -40.29 -11.46
CA HIS A 76 52.34 -41.60 -10.81
C HIS A 76 52.87 -41.74 -9.35
N GLY A 77 52.30 -42.76 -8.65
CA GLY A 77 52.87 -43.47 -7.48
C GLY A 77 51.99 -43.47 -6.21
N GLN A 78 50.98 -44.36 -6.04
CA GLN A 78 51.01 -45.64 -5.28
C GLN A 78 51.46 -45.51 -3.79
N THR A 79 50.75 -45.97 -2.76
CA THR A 79 50.21 -47.34 -2.45
C THR A 79 49.00 -47.29 -1.46
N ALA A 80 47.91 -48.07 -1.65
CA ALA A 80 47.55 -49.34 -0.96
C ALA A 80 47.44 -49.27 0.60
N LEU A 81 46.44 -49.77 1.34
CA LEU A 81 45.20 -50.59 1.14
C LEU A 81 44.13 -50.08 2.18
N GLN A 82 42.91 -50.60 2.43
CA GLN A 82 42.17 -51.84 2.10
C GLN A 82 40.63 -51.59 2.10
N ILE A 83 39.80 -52.61 1.83
CA ILE A 83 38.31 -52.57 1.71
C ILE A 83 37.72 -53.86 2.39
N PRO A 84 36.55 -53.82 3.09
CA PRO A 84 35.24 -54.31 2.56
C PRO A 84 34.08 -53.28 2.75
N ILE A 85 33.18 -52.99 1.77
CA ILE A 85 32.04 -53.80 1.21
C ILE A 85 30.80 -53.74 2.14
N ILE A 86 29.55 -53.44 1.75
CA ILE A 86 28.86 -53.47 0.43
C ILE A 86 27.68 -52.45 0.34
N ASP A 87 27.51 -51.82 -0.83
CA ASP A 87 26.33 -51.60 -1.72
C ASP A 87 24.93 -51.18 -1.18
N CYS A 88 24.01 -50.54 -1.95
CA CYS A 88 23.86 -50.29 -3.41
C CYS A 88 23.32 -48.83 -3.63
N ALA A 89 23.73 -48.07 -4.67
CA ALA A 89 23.17 -48.00 -6.04
C ALA A 89 21.71 -47.47 -6.11
N ASP A 90 21.22 -46.68 -7.09
CA ASP A 90 21.75 -45.97 -8.28
C ASP A 90 20.58 -45.09 -8.85
N ALA A 91 20.69 -44.09 -9.74
CA ALA A 91 21.79 -43.33 -10.36
C ALA A 91 21.23 -42.03 -11.05
N ASP A 92 21.97 -41.48 -12.02
CA ASP A 92 21.61 -40.58 -13.14
C ASP A 92 21.42 -39.05 -12.96
N LEU A 93 22.04 -38.36 -13.93
CA LEU A 93 22.19 -36.91 -14.09
C LEU A 93 21.14 -36.38 -15.10
N ASP A 94 20.88 -35.07 -15.11
CA ASP A 94 21.37 -34.27 -16.23
C ASP A 94 21.44 -32.74 -15.97
N ASN A 95 22.18 -32.05 -16.84
CA ASN A 95 22.59 -30.65 -16.69
C ASN A 95 21.52 -29.59 -17.05
N ALA A 96 21.48 -28.49 -16.30
CA ALA A 96 21.25 -27.15 -16.86
C ALA A 96 21.86 -26.05 -15.97
N SER A 97 22.66 -25.16 -16.56
CA SER A 97 23.39 -24.09 -15.87
C SER A 97 22.53 -22.86 -15.55
N ALA A 98 22.51 -22.41 -14.29
CA ALA A 98 22.01 -21.10 -13.90
C ALA A 98 23.07 -20.35 -13.07
N THR A 99 23.57 -19.23 -13.59
CA THR A 99 24.54 -18.35 -12.93
C THR A 99 23.86 -17.55 -11.81
N THR A 100 23.79 -18.12 -10.61
CA THR A 100 23.24 -17.43 -9.44
C THR A 100 24.34 -16.66 -8.70
N ILE A 101 24.22 -15.32 -8.69
CA ILE A 101 25.02 -14.45 -7.82
C ILE A 101 24.59 -14.73 -6.38
N SER A 102 25.44 -15.40 -5.61
CA SER A 102 25.17 -15.76 -4.23
C SER A 102 25.37 -14.57 -3.29
N PRO A 103 24.37 -14.17 -2.49
CA PRO A 103 24.57 -13.21 -1.41
C PRO A 103 25.38 -13.87 -0.28
N VAL A 104 26.19 -13.06 0.42
CA VAL A 104 27.20 -13.54 1.36
C VAL A 104 26.58 -14.02 2.67
N PHE A 105 26.19 -15.30 2.74
CA PHE A 105 25.70 -15.95 3.97
C PHE A 105 26.49 -17.20 4.41
N SER A 106 27.59 -17.54 3.73
CA SER A 106 28.42 -18.71 4.06
C SER A 106 29.46 -18.47 5.17
N ALA A 107 29.49 -17.26 5.77
CA ALA A 107 30.54 -16.82 6.69
C ALA A 107 30.11 -16.72 8.18
N MET A 108 29.13 -17.51 8.62
CA MET A 108 28.71 -17.55 10.04
C MET A 108 28.52 -18.96 10.64
N ARG A 109 29.24 -19.96 10.11
CA ARG A 109 29.49 -21.25 10.81
C ARG A 109 30.95 -21.41 11.20
N SER A 110 31.42 -20.57 12.14
CA SER A 110 32.62 -20.91 12.92
C SER A 110 32.21 -21.60 14.22
N ARG A 111 32.68 -22.84 14.43
CA ARG A 111 32.64 -23.47 15.76
C ARG A 111 33.77 -22.88 16.58
N SER A 112 33.50 -21.86 17.39
CA SER A 112 34.39 -21.41 18.45
C SER A 112 33.64 -21.36 19.78
N ALA A 113 33.99 -22.26 20.69
CA ALA A 113 33.42 -22.31 22.03
C ALA A 113 34.25 -21.42 22.98
N SER A 114 34.09 -20.10 22.86
CA SER A 114 34.60 -19.13 23.84
C SER A 114 34.14 -17.69 23.56
N SER A 115 32.94 -17.34 24.01
CA SER A 115 32.52 -15.94 24.20
C SER A 115 31.97 -15.75 25.61
N CYS A 116 32.33 -14.64 26.25
CA CYS A 116 31.86 -14.31 27.60
C CYS A 116 30.34 -14.12 27.60
N SER A 117 29.65 -14.66 28.59
CA SER A 117 28.21 -14.48 28.73
C SER A 117 27.87 -13.03 29.05
N THR A 118 27.12 -12.37 28.16
CA THR A 118 26.53 -11.03 28.36
C THR A 118 25.43 -11.02 29.46
N PHE A 119 25.12 -12.18 30.04
CA PHE A 119 24.09 -12.41 31.04
C PHE A 119 24.69 -12.73 32.42
N PRO A 120 24.04 -12.33 33.53
CA PRO A 120 24.48 -12.65 34.88
C PRO A 120 24.35 -14.17 35.18
N PRO A 121 25.22 -14.74 36.04
CA PRO A 121 25.23 -16.18 36.33
C PRO A 121 24.00 -16.64 37.14
N ARG A 122 23.61 -17.90 36.91
CA ARG A 122 22.40 -18.55 37.42
C ARG A 122 22.46 -18.79 38.94
N CYS A 123 21.73 -18.01 39.75
CA CYS A 123 21.56 -18.29 41.19
C CYS A 123 20.63 -19.50 41.43
N ARG A 124 21.20 -20.61 41.90
CA ARG A 124 20.43 -21.76 42.43
C ARG A 124 20.25 -21.63 43.94
N SER A 125 19.13 -21.07 44.38
CA SER A 125 18.66 -21.21 45.76
C SER A 125 17.13 -21.18 45.82
N SER A 126 16.52 -22.33 46.15
CA SER A 126 15.12 -22.39 46.53
C SER A 126 14.97 -21.91 47.98
N GLY A 127 14.41 -20.72 48.18
CA GLY A 127 14.12 -20.20 49.53
C GLY A 127 14.14 -18.68 49.63
N ARG A 128 12.97 -18.11 49.96
CA ARG A 128 12.66 -16.68 50.22
C ARG A 128 12.91 -15.69 49.07
N VAL A 129 11.90 -14.84 48.85
CA VAL A 129 11.91 -13.75 47.87
C VAL A 129 12.55 -12.52 48.52
N GLU A 130 13.84 -12.30 48.24
CA GLU A 130 14.48 -11.00 48.44
C GLU A 130 14.55 -10.25 47.11
N HIS A 131 14.36 -8.93 47.14
CA HIS A 131 14.34 -8.08 45.95
C HIS A 131 15.73 -8.03 45.31
N LEU A 132 15.90 -8.67 44.15
CA LEU A 132 17.06 -8.51 43.27
C LEU A 132 17.14 -7.07 42.75
N SER A 133 17.95 -6.25 43.41
CA SER A 133 18.38 -4.93 42.91
C SER A 133 19.24 -5.10 41.65
N SER A 134 19.01 -4.26 40.63
CA SER A 134 19.81 -4.31 39.39
C SER A 134 21.28 -4.00 39.70
N PRO A 135 22.27 -4.71 39.11
CA PRO A 135 23.64 -4.67 39.65
C PRO A 135 24.42 -3.37 39.39
N TRP A 136 23.86 -2.42 38.64
CA TRP A 136 24.54 -1.21 38.14
C TRP A 136 23.63 0.03 38.06
N GLY A 137 22.59 0.13 38.89
CA GLY A 137 21.66 1.29 38.88
C GLY A 137 20.75 1.40 37.64
N ALA A 138 20.89 0.50 36.66
CA ALA A 138 20.04 0.45 35.48
C ALA A 138 18.55 0.22 35.85
N PRO A 139 17.58 0.83 35.15
CA PRO A 139 16.16 0.70 35.48
C PRO A 139 15.58 -0.70 35.18
N PHE A 140 16.15 -1.41 34.20
CA PHE A 140 15.74 -2.76 33.78
C PHE A 140 16.92 -3.74 33.84
N LEU A 141 16.63 -5.05 33.87
CA LEU A 141 17.64 -6.11 34.00
C LEU A 141 18.29 -6.48 32.64
N LEU A 142 17.55 -6.29 31.54
CA LEU A 142 17.92 -6.77 30.21
C LEU A 142 18.26 -5.62 29.26
N SER A 143 19.41 -5.69 28.57
CA SER A 143 19.82 -4.66 27.62
C SER A 143 19.15 -4.84 26.24
N PRO A 144 18.92 -3.76 25.47
CA PRO A 144 18.34 -3.86 24.11
C PRO A 144 19.16 -4.72 23.15
N LYS A 145 20.50 -4.72 23.29
CA LYS A 145 21.40 -5.52 22.47
C LYS A 145 21.22 -7.02 22.75
N ALA A 146 21.24 -7.41 24.02
CA ALA A 146 21.08 -8.80 24.42
C ALA A 146 19.73 -9.39 23.97
N LEU A 147 18.63 -8.65 24.16
CA LEU A 147 17.29 -9.08 23.73
C LEU A 147 17.25 -9.39 22.22
N ALA A 148 17.82 -8.51 21.41
CA ALA A 148 17.79 -8.66 19.96
C ALA A 148 18.84 -9.66 19.43
N GLU A 149 19.95 -9.88 20.13
CA GLU A 149 20.89 -10.96 19.86
C GLU A 149 20.23 -12.34 20.07
N THR A 150 19.46 -12.51 21.15
CA THR A 150 18.70 -13.75 21.43
C THR A 150 17.63 -14.06 20.36
N ILE A 151 17.01 -13.03 19.78
CA ILE A 151 16.06 -13.19 18.66
C ILE A 151 16.81 -13.53 17.37
N ALA A 152 17.87 -12.79 17.04
CA ALA A 152 18.65 -12.99 15.82
C ALA A 152 19.33 -14.36 15.77
N SER A 153 19.72 -14.92 16.92
CA SER A 153 20.27 -16.27 17.04
C SER A 153 19.21 -17.38 17.15
N LYS A 154 17.93 -17.02 17.35
CA LYS A 154 16.83 -17.93 17.75
C LYS A 154 17.26 -18.89 18.89
N SER A 155 18.02 -18.39 19.86
CA SER A 155 18.70 -19.22 20.87
C SER A 155 17.78 -19.62 22.03
N MET A 156 17.24 -20.84 21.96
CA MET A 156 16.45 -21.44 23.05
C MET A 156 17.23 -21.60 24.35
N ALA A 157 18.55 -21.79 24.27
CA ALA A 157 19.42 -21.96 25.43
C ALA A 157 19.57 -20.66 26.25
N GLU A 158 19.60 -19.51 25.59
CA GLU A 158 19.61 -18.20 26.26
C GLU A 158 18.29 -17.94 26.99
N LEU A 159 17.15 -18.31 26.40
CA LEU A 159 15.84 -18.19 27.05
C LEU A 159 15.71 -19.08 28.31
N ASP A 160 16.18 -20.34 28.30
CA ASP A 160 16.19 -21.17 29.53
C ASP A 160 17.21 -20.68 30.58
N ALA A 161 18.35 -20.12 30.14
CA ALA A 161 19.33 -19.50 31.04
C ALA A 161 18.75 -18.28 31.77
N LEU A 162 17.93 -17.47 31.09
CA LEU A 162 17.17 -16.34 31.66
C LEU A 162 16.04 -16.77 32.62
N GLY A 163 15.70 -18.06 32.68
CA GLY A 163 14.58 -18.57 33.50
C GLY A 163 13.26 -18.70 32.73
N GLY A 164 13.32 -18.82 31.41
CA GLY A 164 12.16 -18.99 30.54
C GLY A 164 11.28 -17.74 30.47
N LEU A 165 9.99 -17.95 30.19
CA LEU A 165 9.03 -16.88 29.94
C LEU A 165 8.84 -15.95 31.15
N GLU A 166 8.78 -16.52 32.35
CA GLU A 166 8.67 -15.75 33.60
C GLU A 166 9.94 -14.94 33.90
N GLY A 167 11.12 -15.48 33.57
CA GLY A 167 12.39 -14.78 33.74
C GLY A 167 12.50 -13.56 32.83
N LEU A 168 12.06 -13.71 31.57
CA LEU A 168 11.95 -12.63 30.59
C LEU A 168 10.95 -11.55 31.05
N ALA A 169 9.75 -11.95 31.49
CA ALA A 169 8.73 -11.05 32.01
C ALA A 169 9.21 -10.26 33.26
N ARG A 170 9.86 -10.95 34.21
CA ARG A 170 10.48 -10.32 35.39
C ARG A 170 11.61 -9.35 35.01
N GLY A 171 12.42 -9.69 33.99
CA GLY A 171 13.49 -8.83 33.49
C GLY A 171 13.01 -7.54 32.83
N LEU A 172 11.84 -7.58 32.19
CA LEU A 172 11.17 -6.44 31.52
C LEU A 172 10.16 -5.69 32.40
N GLN A 173 9.86 -6.19 33.61
CA GLN A 173 8.84 -5.66 34.52
C GLN A 173 7.43 -5.62 33.89
N THR A 174 7.02 -6.74 33.31
CA THR A 174 5.73 -6.94 32.62
C THR A 174 4.98 -8.14 33.21
N ASP A 175 3.65 -8.10 33.24
CA ASP A 175 2.82 -9.29 33.50
C ASP A 175 2.39 -9.99 32.19
N LEU A 176 2.38 -11.32 32.17
CA LEU A 176 2.10 -12.10 30.95
C LEU A 176 0.62 -12.11 30.53
N TYR A 177 -0.29 -11.77 31.44
CA TYR A 177 -1.75 -11.77 31.22
C TYR A 177 -2.34 -10.35 31.26
N ALA A 178 -1.87 -9.51 32.18
CA ALA A 178 -2.27 -8.11 32.28
C ALA A 178 -1.45 -7.17 31.36
N GLY A 179 -0.29 -7.60 30.89
CA GLY A 179 0.60 -6.81 30.04
C GLY A 179 1.33 -5.71 30.80
N LEU A 180 1.51 -4.56 30.15
CA LEU A 180 2.12 -3.38 30.77
C LEU A 180 1.12 -2.65 31.66
N CYS A 181 1.56 -2.33 32.88
CA CYS A 181 0.89 -1.48 33.87
C CYS A 181 1.82 -0.29 34.19
N GLU A 182 1.27 0.82 34.69
CA GLU A 182 2.03 2.05 34.99
C GLU A 182 3.34 1.78 35.77
N ASP A 183 4.39 2.53 35.43
CA ASP A 183 5.75 2.32 35.96
C ASP A 183 5.78 2.38 37.50
N LEU A 184 5.97 1.22 38.12
CA LEU A 184 6.02 0.97 39.58
C LEU A 184 7.06 1.78 40.38
N ARG A 185 7.82 2.68 39.75
CA ARG A 185 8.86 3.52 40.39
C ARG A 185 8.41 4.93 40.77
N SER A 186 7.28 5.45 40.27
CA SER A 186 6.83 6.81 40.62
C SER A 186 6.40 6.96 42.10
N THR A 187 6.04 5.86 42.76
CA THR A 187 5.37 5.86 44.07
C THR A 187 6.28 5.72 45.30
N ARG A 188 7.62 5.61 45.13
CA ARG A 188 8.57 5.40 46.26
C ARG A 188 9.57 6.53 46.53
N ALA A 189 9.52 7.65 45.81
CA ALA A 189 10.39 8.81 46.05
C ALA A 189 9.64 9.99 46.70
N ALA A 190 9.05 9.75 47.87
CA ALA A 190 8.44 10.82 48.69
C ALA A 190 9.49 11.58 49.49
N SER A 191 10.32 12.37 48.80
CA SER A 191 11.26 13.34 49.37
C SER A 191 10.98 14.73 48.77
N PRO A 192 10.46 15.70 49.55
CA PRO A 192 9.80 16.89 49.00
C PRO A 192 10.77 18.04 48.68
N SER A 193 11.72 17.82 47.77
CA SER A 193 12.61 18.91 47.30
C SER A 193 13.37 18.58 46.00
N LEU A 194 12.69 18.62 44.85
CA LEU A 194 13.16 19.24 43.59
C LEU A 194 12.05 19.16 42.53
N GLU A 195 12.11 20.03 41.53
CA GLU A 195 11.09 20.19 40.48
C GLU A 195 10.87 18.88 39.69
N GLN A 196 9.80 18.16 40.03
CA GLN A 196 9.37 16.98 39.28
C GLN A 196 8.93 17.41 37.88
N HIS A 197 9.82 17.21 36.90
CA HIS A 197 9.42 17.12 35.51
C HIS A 197 8.39 16.00 35.40
N VAL A 198 7.20 16.33 34.92
CA VAL A 198 6.10 15.37 34.73
C VAL A 198 6.46 14.48 33.55
N HIS A 199 7.26 13.45 33.82
CA HIS A 199 7.54 12.40 32.86
C HIS A 199 6.23 11.68 32.51
N GLY A 200 5.94 11.55 31.22
CA GLY A 200 4.80 10.77 30.76
C GLY A 200 4.91 9.29 31.17
N PRO A 201 3.79 8.55 31.19
CA PRO A 201 3.81 7.12 31.49
C PRO A 201 4.80 6.38 30.58
N HIS A 202 5.63 5.52 31.17
CA HIS A 202 6.65 4.70 30.50
C HIS A 202 7.84 5.45 29.87
N GLN A 203 8.08 6.74 30.17
CA GLN A 203 9.23 7.48 29.62
C GLN A 203 10.58 6.77 29.87
N THR A 204 10.79 6.21 31.07
CA THR A 204 12.02 5.45 31.42
C THR A 204 12.29 4.27 30.47
N ARG A 205 11.22 3.66 29.95
CA ARG A 205 11.27 2.52 29.02
C ARG A 205 11.63 2.99 27.60
N VAL A 206 11.06 4.12 27.18
CA VAL A 206 11.40 4.80 25.91
C VAL A 206 12.88 5.20 25.89
N ASP A 207 13.40 5.76 26.97
CA ASP A 207 14.78 6.23 27.05
C ASP A 207 15.82 5.09 26.96
N VAL A 208 15.44 3.86 27.36
CA VAL A 208 16.32 2.67 27.37
C VAL A 208 16.18 1.82 26.11
N TYR A 209 14.96 1.51 25.68
CA TYR A 209 14.69 0.59 24.56
C TYR A 209 14.39 1.30 23.25
N GLY A 210 14.16 2.62 23.27
CA GLY A 210 13.74 3.41 22.13
C GLY A 210 12.23 3.35 21.88
N VAL A 211 11.81 3.99 20.78
CA VAL A 211 10.44 3.96 20.25
C VAL A 211 10.37 3.04 19.03
N ASN A 212 9.17 2.56 18.69
CA ASN A 212 8.96 1.76 17.48
C ASN A 212 8.90 2.62 16.20
N ARG A 213 9.96 3.39 15.94
CA ARG A 213 10.07 4.29 14.78
C ARG A 213 11.43 4.09 14.10
N ILE A 214 11.42 3.95 12.78
CA ILE A 214 12.63 3.95 11.96
C ILE A 214 12.89 5.42 11.57
N PRO A 215 14.10 5.97 11.79
CA PRO A 215 14.37 7.36 11.50
C PRO A 215 14.29 7.60 9.98
N PRO A 216 13.48 8.56 9.50
CA PRO A 216 13.42 8.87 8.09
C PRO A 216 14.77 9.39 7.60
N LYS A 217 15.11 9.10 6.35
CA LYS A 217 16.30 9.65 5.70
C LYS A 217 16.28 11.17 5.79
N ARG A 218 17.42 11.78 6.15
CA ARG A 218 17.54 13.24 6.22
C ARG A 218 17.22 13.85 4.84
N ALA A 219 16.16 14.66 4.79
CA ALA A 219 15.80 15.45 3.62
C ALA A 219 16.95 16.42 3.26
N LYS A 220 17.10 16.74 1.98
CA LYS A 220 18.19 17.63 1.54
C LYS A 220 17.89 19.07 1.94
N GLY A 221 18.93 19.81 2.32
CA GLY A 221 18.82 21.25 2.55
C GLY A 221 18.63 21.99 1.22
N ILE A 222 17.94 23.14 1.23
CA ILE A 222 17.75 23.97 0.02
C ILE A 222 19.09 24.31 -0.65
N LEU A 223 20.12 24.66 0.12
CA LEU A 223 21.47 24.91 -0.40
C LEU A 223 22.08 23.68 -1.10
N GLN A 224 21.81 22.47 -0.60
CA GLN A 224 22.28 21.24 -1.24
C GLN A 224 21.52 20.97 -2.54
N LEU A 225 20.21 21.25 -2.59
CA LEU A 225 19.41 21.19 -3.81
C LEU A 225 19.88 22.21 -4.85
N MET A 226 20.19 23.45 -4.44
CA MET A 226 20.78 24.47 -5.32
C MET A 226 22.12 24.02 -5.91
N MET A 227 23.00 23.41 -5.10
CA MET A 227 24.28 22.86 -5.58
C MET A 227 24.11 21.66 -6.53
N ILE A 228 23.02 20.89 -6.38
CA ILE A 228 22.67 19.79 -7.30
C ILE A 228 22.14 20.36 -8.63
N ALA A 229 21.25 21.35 -8.58
CA ALA A 229 20.69 22.01 -9.77
C ALA A 229 21.77 22.76 -10.57
N LEU A 230 22.69 23.46 -9.89
CA LEU A 230 23.88 24.06 -10.51
C LEU A 230 24.87 23.02 -11.08
N GLY A 231 24.67 21.72 -10.79
CA GLY A 231 25.47 20.63 -11.35
C GLY A 231 25.12 20.24 -12.79
N ASP A 232 24.06 20.80 -13.39
CA ASP A 232 23.74 20.55 -14.79
C ASP A 232 24.82 21.10 -15.73
N LYS A 233 25.29 20.26 -16.66
CA LYS A 233 26.33 20.61 -17.63
C LYS A 233 25.93 21.78 -18.53
N VAL A 234 24.65 21.95 -18.84
CA VAL A 234 24.15 23.03 -19.71
C VAL A 234 24.16 24.36 -18.95
N LEU A 235 23.65 24.38 -17.71
CA LEU A 235 23.70 25.57 -16.85
C LEU A 235 25.14 25.96 -16.51
N VAL A 236 26.02 25.00 -16.21
CA VAL A 236 27.46 25.24 -15.99
C VAL A 236 28.11 25.84 -17.24
N LEU A 237 27.84 25.31 -18.43
CA LEU A 237 28.37 25.85 -19.68
C LEU A 237 27.92 27.29 -19.91
N LEU A 238 26.63 27.58 -19.69
CA LEU A 238 26.07 28.92 -19.79
C LEU A 238 26.72 29.89 -18.79
N CYS A 239 26.93 29.48 -17.54
CA CYS A 239 27.66 30.27 -16.53
C CYS A 239 29.11 30.57 -16.94
N ILE A 240 29.82 29.60 -17.54
CA ILE A 240 31.19 29.80 -18.01
C ILE A 240 31.23 30.84 -19.14
N VAL A 241 30.34 30.71 -20.13
CA VAL A 241 30.26 31.65 -21.27
C VAL A 241 29.85 33.05 -20.81
N ALA A 242 28.83 33.16 -19.95
CA ALA A 242 28.41 34.43 -19.36
C ALA A 242 29.52 35.06 -18.51
N GLY A 243 30.32 34.27 -17.78
CA GLY A 243 31.47 34.75 -17.01
C GLY A 243 32.60 35.30 -17.89
N VAL A 244 32.94 34.62 -18.99
CA VAL A 244 33.92 35.11 -19.98
C VAL A 244 33.41 36.37 -20.68
N SER A 245 32.16 36.39 -21.10
CA SER A 245 31.51 37.56 -21.72
C SER A 245 31.46 38.75 -20.76
N LEU A 246 31.13 38.53 -19.49
CA LEU A 246 31.13 39.55 -18.44
C LEU A 246 32.54 40.14 -18.24
N PHE A 247 33.57 39.31 -18.20
CA PHE A 247 34.96 39.78 -18.06
C PHE A 247 35.38 40.68 -19.23
N ILE A 248 35.03 40.30 -20.47
CA ILE A 248 35.35 41.06 -21.68
C ILE A 248 34.58 42.39 -21.72
N GLY A 249 33.27 42.39 -21.49
CA GLY A 249 32.46 43.61 -21.45
C GLY A 249 32.84 44.56 -20.31
N LEU A 250 33.31 44.04 -19.16
CA LEU A 250 33.85 44.87 -18.08
C LEU A 250 35.21 45.49 -18.47
N TYR A 251 36.04 44.75 -19.22
CA TYR A 251 37.33 45.24 -19.71
C TYR A 251 37.16 46.39 -20.72
N GLN A 252 36.27 46.26 -21.70
CA GLN A 252 36.00 47.33 -22.67
C GLN A 252 35.43 48.58 -21.96
N SER A 253 34.36 48.42 -21.18
CA SER A 253 33.73 49.47 -20.37
C SER A 253 34.70 50.31 -19.52
N LEU A 254 35.75 49.68 -18.99
CA LEU A 254 36.72 50.33 -18.09
C LEU A 254 37.99 50.82 -18.78
N PHE A 255 38.51 50.13 -19.80
CA PHE A 255 39.85 50.35 -20.33
C PHE A 255 39.92 50.87 -21.78
N GLN A 256 38.83 50.87 -22.56
CA GLN A 256 38.83 51.46 -23.91
C GLN A 256 38.24 52.89 -23.95
N PRO A 257 38.78 53.79 -24.80
CA PRO A 257 38.24 55.13 -25.00
C PRO A 257 36.93 55.07 -25.80
N HIS A 258 35.84 55.59 -25.24
CA HIS A 258 34.51 55.63 -25.87
C HIS A 258 34.19 57.05 -26.39
N LEU A 259 33.34 57.14 -27.41
CA LEU A 259 32.74 58.43 -27.80
C LEU A 259 31.79 58.93 -26.70
N PRO A 260 31.67 60.25 -26.49
CA PRO A 260 30.92 60.83 -25.36
C PRO A 260 29.38 60.64 -25.41
N SER A 261 28.86 59.93 -26.40
CA SER A 261 27.42 59.73 -26.65
C SER A 261 26.92 58.29 -26.45
N GLN A 262 27.79 57.32 -26.13
CA GLN A 262 27.39 55.93 -25.89
C GLN A 262 27.42 55.55 -24.39
N PRO A 263 26.37 54.91 -23.84
CA PRO A 263 26.34 54.44 -22.46
C PRO A 263 27.16 53.15 -22.27
N ARG A 264 27.81 53.00 -21.11
CA ARG A 264 28.64 51.82 -20.76
C ARG A 264 27.80 50.62 -20.31
N THR A 265 27.11 49.97 -21.24
CA THR A 265 26.15 48.88 -20.93
C THR A 265 26.60 47.47 -21.32
N GLU A 266 27.78 47.28 -21.93
CA GLU A 266 28.23 45.96 -22.46
C GLU A 266 28.31 44.82 -21.42
N TRP A 267 28.51 45.15 -20.14
CA TRP A 267 28.55 44.18 -19.04
C TRP A 267 27.15 43.73 -18.57
N VAL A 268 26.10 44.48 -18.93
CA VAL A 268 24.73 44.30 -18.42
C VAL A 268 24.11 43.01 -18.96
N ASP A 269 24.25 42.71 -20.25
CA ASP A 269 23.73 41.48 -20.87
C ASP A 269 24.24 40.23 -20.13
N SER A 270 25.55 40.20 -19.88
CA SER A 270 26.24 39.05 -19.28
C SER A 270 25.89 38.89 -17.79
N LEU A 271 25.72 40.00 -17.07
CA LEU A 271 25.23 39.97 -15.68
C LEU A 271 23.75 39.54 -15.63
N THR A 272 22.93 39.95 -16.59
CA THR A 272 21.51 39.60 -16.64
C THR A 272 21.32 38.09 -16.85
N ILE A 273 22.13 37.46 -17.70
CA ILE A 273 22.16 35.99 -17.83
C ILE A 273 22.56 35.32 -16.52
N MET A 274 23.60 35.82 -15.83
CA MET A 274 24.03 35.30 -14.53
C MET A 274 22.91 35.37 -13.47
N ALA A 275 22.17 36.49 -13.43
CA ALA A 275 21.03 36.69 -12.55
C ALA A 275 19.84 35.79 -12.91
N ALA A 276 19.54 35.62 -14.21
CA ALA A 276 18.49 34.71 -14.69
C ALA A 276 18.78 33.26 -14.28
N VAL A 277 20.02 32.77 -14.49
CA VAL A 277 20.43 31.42 -14.05
C VAL A 277 20.32 31.25 -12.53
N LEU A 278 20.70 32.26 -11.74
CA LEU A 278 20.51 32.22 -10.29
C LEU A 278 19.03 32.11 -9.90
N ILE A 279 18.13 32.85 -10.56
CA ILE A 279 16.68 32.79 -10.32
C ILE A 279 16.13 31.41 -10.71
N VAL A 280 16.55 30.84 -11.84
CA VAL A 280 16.17 29.48 -12.27
C VAL A 280 16.62 28.44 -11.24
N VAL A 281 17.89 28.45 -10.82
CA VAL A 281 18.44 27.52 -9.82
C VAL A 281 17.76 27.66 -8.45
N VAL A 282 17.47 28.88 -8.00
CA VAL A 282 16.73 29.12 -6.74
C VAL A 282 15.30 28.60 -6.86
N THR A 283 14.60 28.88 -7.95
CA THR A 283 13.21 28.47 -8.17
C THR A 283 13.10 26.95 -8.26
N GLY A 284 13.98 26.31 -9.04
CA GLY A 284 14.10 24.86 -9.13
C GLY A 284 14.38 24.21 -7.77
N ALA A 285 15.33 24.73 -6.99
CA ALA A 285 15.65 24.19 -5.68
C ALA A 285 14.55 24.39 -4.63
N VAL A 286 13.83 25.53 -4.65
CA VAL A 286 12.66 25.77 -3.79
C VAL A 286 11.54 24.78 -4.13
N ASN A 287 11.35 24.50 -5.41
CA ASN A 287 10.35 23.59 -5.92
C ASN A 287 10.66 22.12 -5.57
N ASP A 288 11.90 21.66 -5.80
CA ASP A 288 12.36 20.34 -5.36
C ASP A 288 12.31 20.18 -3.82
N TYR A 289 12.51 21.26 -3.06
CA TYR A 289 12.34 21.25 -1.61
C TYR A 289 10.86 21.10 -1.21
N GLN A 290 9.93 21.80 -1.89
CA GLN A 290 8.50 21.61 -1.69
C GLN A 290 8.07 20.18 -2.02
N LYS A 291 8.60 19.61 -3.10
CA LYS A 291 8.42 18.21 -3.52
C LYS A 291 8.90 17.22 -2.46
N GLU A 292 10.16 17.29 -1.98
CA GLU A 292 10.65 16.41 -0.90
C GLU A 292 9.78 16.56 0.38
N LYS A 293 9.34 17.77 0.71
CA LYS A 293 8.48 18.06 1.88
C LYS A 293 7.06 17.50 1.75
N GLN A 294 6.45 17.55 0.56
CA GLN A 294 5.14 16.96 0.29
C GLN A 294 5.23 15.43 0.37
N PHE A 295 6.24 14.81 -0.23
CA PHE A 295 6.46 13.36 -0.13
C PHE A 295 6.69 12.89 1.30
N ALA A 296 7.52 13.57 2.08
CA ALA A 296 7.75 13.22 3.49
C ALA A 296 6.45 13.28 4.33
N ARG A 297 5.53 14.20 4.02
CA ARG A 297 4.21 14.29 4.67
C ARG A 297 3.27 13.13 4.28
N LEU A 298 3.32 12.68 3.03
CA LEU A 298 2.54 11.53 2.55
C LEU A 298 3.03 10.24 3.19
N VAL A 299 4.34 9.94 3.12
CA VAL A 299 4.94 8.73 3.73
C VAL A 299 4.61 8.64 5.22
N LYS A 300 4.73 9.75 5.97
CA LYS A 300 4.41 9.78 7.41
C LYS A 300 2.96 9.38 7.73
N LYS A 301 1.99 9.68 6.84
CA LYS A 301 0.60 9.24 7.03
C LYS A 301 0.40 7.77 6.66
N THR A 302 1.11 7.27 5.67
CA THR A 302 0.97 5.89 5.17
C THR A 302 1.57 4.84 6.12
N GLU A 303 2.55 5.21 6.96
CA GLU A 303 3.16 4.30 7.94
C GLU A 303 2.41 4.20 9.28
N ASP A 304 1.41 5.06 9.53
CA ASP A 304 0.62 5.02 10.77
C ASP A 304 -0.50 3.96 10.65
N ARG A 305 -0.50 2.99 11.57
CA ARG A 305 -1.45 1.88 11.62
C ARG A 305 -1.69 1.46 13.07
N VAL A 306 -2.86 0.90 13.32
CA VAL A 306 -3.34 0.50 14.65
C VAL A 306 -3.01 -0.96 14.93
N VAL A 307 -2.69 -1.30 16.18
CA VAL A 307 -2.48 -2.68 16.67
C VAL A 307 -3.15 -2.93 18.02
N GLU A 308 -3.53 -4.18 18.23
CA GLU A 308 -4.15 -4.66 19.46
C GLU A 308 -3.11 -5.03 20.53
N VAL A 309 -3.18 -4.35 21.68
CA VAL A 309 -2.24 -4.49 22.80
C VAL A 309 -3.01 -4.78 24.06
N ILE A 310 -2.48 -5.65 24.92
CA ILE A 310 -3.01 -5.88 26.26
C ILE A 310 -2.20 -5.02 27.24
N ARG A 311 -2.86 -4.04 27.86
CA ARG A 311 -2.31 -3.19 28.92
C ARG A 311 -3.30 -3.13 30.09
N ALA A 312 -2.80 -3.19 31.33
CA ALA A 312 -3.60 -3.27 32.55
C ALA A 312 -4.79 -4.29 32.50
N GLY A 313 -4.59 -5.44 31.85
CA GLY A 313 -5.60 -6.50 31.70
C GLY A 313 -6.74 -6.19 30.72
N LYS A 314 -6.63 -5.11 29.93
CA LYS A 314 -7.61 -4.74 28.89
C LYS A 314 -6.94 -4.77 27.52
N THR A 315 -7.65 -5.29 26.53
CA THR A 315 -7.26 -5.13 25.12
C THR A 315 -7.58 -3.69 24.69
N THR A 316 -6.58 -2.99 24.17
CA THR A 316 -6.68 -1.61 23.68
C THR A 316 -5.95 -1.49 22.36
N GLU A 317 -6.51 -0.71 21.45
CA GLU A 317 -5.92 -0.35 20.17
C GLU A 317 -5.00 0.87 20.32
N ILE A 318 -3.76 0.79 19.84
CA ILE A 318 -2.78 1.90 19.83
C ILE A 318 -2.07 1.99 18.47
N SER A 319 -1.44 3.13 18.16
CA SER A 319 -0.57 3.23 16.98
C SER A 319 0.65 2.31 17.11
N VAL A 320 1.07 1.69 16.00
CA VAL A 320 2.31 0.90 15.91
C VAL A 320 3.54 1.67 16.37
N PHE A 321 3.52 3.00 16.27
CA PHE A 321 4.60 3.86 16.73
C PHE A 321 4.76 3.97 18.26
N ASP A 322 3.73 3.55 19.01
CA ASP A 322 3.63 3.70 20.48
C ASP A 322 3.69 2.34 21.20
N ILE A 323 4.11 1.28 20.47
CA ILE A 323 4.51 -0.03 21.01
C ILE A 323 5.84 0.11 21.76
N LEU A 324 5.92 -0.50 22.93
CA LEU A 324 7.10 -0.51 23.80
C LEU A 324 7.59 -1.94 24.08
N VAL A 325 8.87 -2.08 24.39
CA VAL A 325 9.45 -3.36 24.84
C VAL A 325 8.82 -3.77 26.16
N GLY A 326 8.24 -4.97 26.22
CA GLY A 326 7.43 -5.44 27.34
C GLY A 326 5.92 -5.30 27.15
N ASP A 327 5.41 -4.79 26.02
CA ASP A 327 3.99 -4.93 25.68
C ASP A 327 3.63 -6.40 25.41
N ILE A 328 2.37 -6.77 25.69
CA ILE A 328 1.77 -8.03 25.22
C ILE A 328 0.90 -7.69 24.01
N LEU A 329 1.29 -8.18 22.84
CA LEU A 329 0.58 -7.96 21.58
C LEU A 329 -0.28 -9.17 21.23
N ARG A 330 -1.49 -8.93 20.72
CA ARG A 330 -2.33 -9.98 20.14
C ARG A 330 -1.96 -10.18 18.68
N VAL A 331 -1.93 -11.44 18.25
CA VAL A 331 -1.72 -11.83 16.85
C VAL A 331 -2.85 -12.72 16.36
N ALA A 332 -3.32 -12.46 15.15
CA ALA A 332 -4.31 -13.25 14.45
C ALA A 332 -3.87 -13.47 13.00
N ALA A 333 -4.47 -14.46 12.34
CA ALA A 333 -4.31 -14.66 10.90
C ALA A 333 -4.64 -13.36 10.14
N GLY A 334 -3.70 -12.87 9.33
CA GLY A 334 -3.80 -11.60 8.62
C GLY A 334 -3.05 -10.42 9.23
N SER A 335 -2.56 -10.53 10.48
CA SER A 335 -1.73 -9.50 11.09
C SER A 335 -0.31 -9.49 10.52
N VAL A 336 0.26 -8.29 10.35
CA VAL A 336 1.69 -8.09 10.08
C VAL A 336 2.39 -7.79 11.40
N ILE A 337 3.44 -8.52 11.74
CA ILE A 337 4.10 -8.43 13.04
C ILE A 337 4.82 -7.07 13.17
N PRO A 338 4.45 -6.20 14.14
CA PRO A 338 4.96 -4.83 14.22
C PRO A 338 6.28 -4.67 15.00
N ALA A 339 6.65 -5.67 15.83
CA ALA A 339 7.81 -5.64 16.73
C ALA A 339 8.33 -7.07 16.97
N ASP A 340 9.59 -7.25 17.36
CA ASP A 340 10.12 -8.59 17.67
C ASP A 340 9.70 -9.05 19.06
N GLY A 341 9.52 -10.35 19.26
CA GLY A 341 9.07 -10.91 20.53
C GLY A 341 9.08 -12.43 20.63
N VAL A 342 8.45 -12.95 21.68
CA VAL A 342 8.38 -14.39 21.97
C VAL A 342 6.94 -14.78 22.31
N LEU A 343 6.46 -15.89 21.73
CA LEU A 343 5.08 -16.35 21.83
C LEU A 343 4.75 -16.83 23.26
N VAL A 344 3.79 -16.16 23.90
CA VAL A 344 3.29 -16.43 25.27
C VAL A 344 2.22 -17.53 25.23
N THR A 345 1.17 -17.30 24.44
CA THR A 345 0.11 -18.28 24.16
C THR A 345 -0.20 -18.31 22.67
N GLY A 346 -0.65 -19.45 22.14
CA GLY A 346 -1.01 -19.53 20.73
C GLY A 346 -1.66 -20.86 20.35
N LEU A 347 -2.64 -20.78 19.47
CA LEU A 347 -3.35 -21.92 18.88
C LEU A 347 -2.97 -22.02 17.39
N SER A 348 -2.16 -23.03 17.07
CA SER A 348 -1.73 -23.35 15.70
C SER A 348 -1.21 -22.15 14.88
N VAL A 349 -0.45 -21.27 15.53
CA VAL A 349 0.12 -20.06 14.91
C VAL A 349 1.11 -20.47 13.82
N ARG A 350 0.95 -19.93 12.61
CA ARG A 350 1.90 -20.10 11.50
C ARG A 350 2.28 -18.74 10.92
N CYS A 351 3.57 -18.54 10.73
CA CYS A 351 4.14 -17.31 10.21
C CYS A 351 4.88 -17.54 8.90
N ASP A 352 4.79 -16.56 8.02
CA ASP A 352 5.66 -16.36 6.86
C ASP A 352 6.76 -15.36 7.26
N GLU A 353 8.02 -15.80 7.17
CA GLU A 353 9.22 -15.01 7.47
C GLU A 353 10.05 -14.72 6.20
N SER A 354 9.50 -15.01 5.01
CA SER A 354 10.20 -14.89 3.70
C SER A 354 10.70 -13.47 3.40
N SER A 355 10.06 -12.44 3.97
CA SER A 355 10.50 -11.04 3.91
C SER A 355 11.87 -10.78 4.55
N ILE A 356 12.38 -11.74 5.32
CA ILE A 356 13.59 -11.64 6.16
C ILE A 356 14.56 -12.76 5.86
N THR A 357 14.08 -14.01 5.83
CA THR A 357 14.91 -15.20 5.59
C THR A 357 15.13 -15.48 4.11
N GLY A 358 14.24 -14.98 3.23
CA GLY A 358 14.17 -15.36 1.82
C GLY A 358 13.58 -16.76 1.56
N GLU A 359 13.28 -17.52 2.62
CA GLU A 359 12.70 -18.86 2.53
C GLU A 359 11.17 -18.77 2.57
N SER A 360 10.49 -19.36 1.58
CA SER A 360 9.02 -19.31 1.42
C SER A 360 8.24 -20.17 2.43
N ASP A 361 8.94 -21.02 3.19
CA ASP A 361 8.32 -22.07 3.99
C ASP A 361 7.62 -21.52 5.23
N HIS A 362 6.44 -22.08 5.53
CA HIS A 362 5.59 -21.62 6.62
C HIS A 362 6.06 -22.18 7.96
N ILE A 363 6.58 -21.31 8.82
CA ILE A 363 7.12 -21.69 10.13
C ILE A 363 5.96 -21.81 11.12
N THR A 364 5.79 -23.00 11.72
CA THR A 364 4.80 -23.21 12.80
C THR A 364 5.39 -22.76 14.12
N LYS A 365 4.69 -21.86 14.81
CA LYS A 365 5.14 -21.24 16.05
C LYS A 365 4.56 -21.96 17.27
N THR A 366 5.44 -22.37 18.19
CA THR A 366 5.08 -23.11 19.41
C THR A 366 5.24 -22.19 20.63
N PRO A 367 4.24 -22.08 21.54
CA PRO A 367 4.38 -21.25 22.74
C PRO A 367 5.59 -21.64 23.59
N LEU A 368 6.31 -20.67 24.18
CA LEU A 368 7.61 -20.93 24.80
C LEU A 368 7.58 -22.01 25.89
N ASN A 369 6.53 -22.04 26.71
CA ASN A 369 6.40 -23.04 27.78
C ASN A 369 6.25 -24.47 27.22
N THR A 370 5.49 -24.64 26.14
CA THR A 370 5.33 -25.92 25.43
C THR A 370 6.63 -26.32 24.72
N ALA A 371 7.29 -25.36 24.08
CA ALA A 371 8.59 -25.55 23.42
C ALA A 371 9.67 -26.04 24.41
N LEU A 372 9.82 -25.38 25.55
CA LEU A 372 10.76 -25.80 26.61
C LEU A 372 10.40 -27.17 27.21
N SER A 373 9.11 -27.50 27.31
CA SER A 373 8.66 -28.81 27.80
C SER A 373 9.01 -29.93 26.82
N ARG A 374 8.78 -29.73 25.52
CA ARG A 374 9.13 -30.67 24.44
C ARG A 374 10.65 -30.89 24.33
N LEU A 375 11.44 -29.82 24.43
CA LEU A 375 12.91 -29.93 24.45
C LEU A 375 13.43 -30.73 25.65
N ARG A 376 12.76 -30.67 26.81
CA ARG A 376 13.10 -31.50 28.00
C ARG A 376 12.76 -32.99 27.82
N VAL A 377 11.82 -33.31 26.92
CA VAL A 377 11.45 -34.69 26.54
C VAL A 377 12.37 -35.25 25.44
N GLY A 378 13.19 -34.40 24.81
CA GLY A 378 14.18 -34.81 23.81
C GLY A 378 13.73 -34.69 22.35
N GLU A 379 12.65 -33.95 22.08
CA GLU A 379 12.24 -33.63 20.71
C GLU A 379 13.30 -32.79 19.96
N VAL A 380 13.37 -32.97 18.64
CA VAL A 380 14.37 -32.30 17.79
C VAL A 380 14.08 -30.79 17.71
N ALA A 381 15.02 -29.99 18.21
CA ALA A 381 14.88 -28.53 18.30
C ALA A 381 14.65 -27.79 16.96
N LYS A 382 14.83 -28.47 15.81
CA LYS A 382 14.71 -27.86 14.48
C LYS A 382 13.26 -27.46 14.14
N ASP A 383 12.27 -28.15 14.70
CA ASP A 383 10.85 -27.94 14.41
C ASP A 383 10.14 -27.08 15.48
N ILE A 384 10.89 -26.55 16.45
CA ILE A 384 10.36 -25.84 17.63
C ILE A 384 10.85 -24.39 17.63
N ASP A 385 10.00 -23.48 17.15
CA ASP A 385 10.28 -22.03 17.10
C ASP A 385 9.23 -21.22 17.89
N PRO A 386 9.59 -20.58 19.02
CA PRO A 386 8.71 -19.66 19.76
C PRO A 386 8.93 -18.18 19.42
N PHE A 387 9.89 -17.85 18.55
CA PHE A 387 10.26 -16.46 18.24
C PHE A 387 9.29 -15.84 17.25
N ILE A 388 8.99 -14.56 17.43
CA ILE A 388 8.09 -13.76 16.60
C ILE A 388 8.91 -12.59 16.04
N ILE A 389 9.05 -12.49 14.73
CA ILE A 389 9.92 -11.51 14.08
C ILE A 389 9.10 -10.41 13.40
N SER A 390 9.43 -9.14 13.69
CA SER A 390 8.84 -7.96 13.04
C SER A 390 8.99 -8.04 11.52
N GLY A 391 7.99 -7.58 10.77
CA GLY A 391 7.95 -7.70 9.31
C GLY A 391 7.57 -9.09 8.78
N GLY A 392 7.48 -10.11 9.65
CA GLY A 392 6.84 -11.38 9.34
C GLY A 392 5.31 -11.26 9.31
N LYS A 393 4.65 -12.25 8.71
CA LYS A 393 3.19 -12.25 8.45
C LYS A 393 2.52 -13.45 9.09
N VAL A 394 1.42 -13.25 9.82
CA VAL A 394 0.69 -14.35 10.45
C VAL A 394 -0.29 -14.92 9.43
N LEU A 395 -0.07 -16.15 8.99
CA LEU A 395 -0.91 -16.82 7.98
C LEU A 395 -2.12 -17.52 8.61
N LYS A 396 -1.93 -18.18 9.76
CA LYS A 396 -2.95 -18.97 10.46
C LYS A 396 -2.75 -18.90 11.97
N GLY A 397 -3.81 -19.22 12.71
CA GLY A 397 -3.83 -19.27 14.17
C GLY A 397 -4.08 -17.92 14.84
N THR A 398 -4.16 -17.96 16.17
CA THR A 398 -4.29 -16.78 17.05
C THR A 398 -3.41 -16.97 18.28
N GLY A 399 -2.96 -15.88 18.90
CA GLY A 399 -2.12 -15.94 20.08
C GLY A 399 -1.78 -14.58 20.68
N THR A 400 -0.96 -14.61 21.73
CA THR A 400 -0.36 -13.43 22.36
C THR A 400 1.14 -13.60 22.48
N TYR A 401 1.91 -12.53 22.27
CA TYR A 401 3.37 -12.56 22.35
C TYR A 401 3.93 -11.34 23.09
N LEU A 402 5.07 -11.53 23.75
CA LEU A 402 5.76 -10.52 24.55
C LEU A 402 6.79 -9.79 23.68
N VAL A 403 6.68 -8.46 23.59
CA VAL A 403 7.59 -7.62 22.80
C VAL A 403 8.96 -7.53 23.48
N THR A 404 10.01 -7.75 22.72
CA THR A 404 11.41 -7.72 23.16
C THR A 404 12.30 -6.75 22.37
N GLY A 405 11.91 -6.36 21.15
CA GLY A 405 12.65 -5.39 20.33
C GLY A 405 11.75 -4.53 19.44
N VAL A 406 11.98 -3.22 19.42
CA VAL A 406 11.20 -2.22 18.66
C VAL A 406 12.10 -1.31 17.81
N GLY A 407 11.56 -0.76 16.73
CA GLY A 407 12.23 0.23 15.88
C GLY A 407 13.58 -0.24 15.36
N VAL A 408 14.59 0.62 15.42
CA VAL A 408 15.98 0.28 15.00
C VAL A 408 16.61 -0.86 15.79
N ASN A 409 16.07 -1.23 16.96
CA ASN A 409 16.57 -2.35 17.74
C ASN A 409 16.03 -3.70 17.25
N SER A 410 14.93 -3.73 16.49
CA SER A 410 14.37 -4.95 15.92
C SER A 410 15.17 -5.46 14.71
N LEU A 411 15.03 -6.75 14.39
CA LEU A 411 15.75 -7.40 13.31
C LEU A 411 15.36 -6.84 11.93
N TYR A 412 14.05 -6.65 11.70
CA TYR A 412 13.55 -5.97 10.49
C TYR A 412 13.93 -4.49 10.45
N GLY A 413 13.95 -3.81 11.60
CA GLY A 413 14.38 -2.41 11.70
C GLY A 413 15.83 -2.22 11.27
N ARG A 414 16.74 -3.14 11.65
CA ARG A 414 18.14 -3.15 11.17
C ARG A 414 18.20 -3.37 9.66
N LEU A 415 17.50 -4.37 9.14
CA LEU A 415 17.48 -4.68 7.71
C LEU A 415 16.96 -3.49 6.87
N LYS A 416 15.88 -2.83 7.31
CA LYS A 416 15.33 -1.63 6.64
C LYS A 416 16.24 -0.40 6.74
N MET A 417 17.17 -0.34 7.69
CA MET A 417 18.20 0.71 7.75
C MET A 417 19.33 0.49 6.73
N ASP A 418 19.65 -0.76 6.40
CA ASP A 418 20.68 -1.11 5.41
C ASP A 418 20.15 -1.08 3.95
N VAL A 419 18.88 -1.43 3.75
CA VAL A 419 18.24 -1.38 2.42
C VAL A 419 17.95 0.07 2.01
N THR A 420 18.75 0.59 1.07
CA THR A 420 18.45 1.88 0.44
C THR A 420 17.27 1.75 -0.52
N GLU A 421 16.07 2.12 -0.07
CA GLU A 421 14.88 2.22 -0.93
C GLU A 421 15.18 3.08 -2.18
N ARG A 422 15.05 2.48 -3.35
CA ARG A 422 15.04 3.16 -4.65
C ARG A 422 13.60 3.22 -5.14
N THR A 423 13.00 4.39 -5.12
CA THR A 423 11.66 4.60 -5.70
C THR A 423 11.75 4.42 -7.23
N GLU A 424 10.94 3.52 -7.79
CA GLU A 424 10.88 3.35 -9.24
C GLU A 424 10.11 4.51 -9.91
N ALA A 425 10.57 4.91 -11.11
CA ALA A 425 9.88 5.92 -11.92
C ALA A 425 8.55 5.38 -12.48
N THR A 426 7.52 6.22 -12.50
CA THR A 426 6.18 5.84 -12.99
C THR A 426 6.17 5.61 -14.52
N PRO A 427 5.18 4.89 -15.08
CA PRO A 427 5.11 4.66 -16.53
C PRO A 427 5.05 5.96 -17.34
N LEU A 428 4.30 6.97 -16.89
CA LEU A 428 4.24 8.30 -17.49
C LEU A 428 5.60 9.00 -17.42
N GLN A 429 6.28 8.98 -16.26
CA GLN A 429 7.64 9.51 -16.13
C GLN A 429 8.63 8.83 -17.10
N LYS A 430 8.55 7.51 -17.30
CA LYS A 430 9.38 6.77 -18.25
C LYS A 430 9.08 7.17 -19.71
N LYS A 431 7.80 7.22 -20.11
CA LYS A 431 7.40 7.67 -21.46
C LYS A 431 7.83 9.12 -21.73
N LEU A 432 7.72 9.97 -20.72
CA LEU A 432 8.07 11.38 -20.76
C LEU A 432 9.58 11.64 -20.80
N GLY A 433 10.38 10.87 -20.08
CA GLY A 433 11.84 10.89 -20.21
C GLY A 433 12.27 10.61 -21.65
N GLY A 434 11.71 9.57 -22.27
CA GLY A 434 11.96 9.27 -23.68
C GLY A 434 11.45 10.31 -24.69
N ILE A 435 10.51 11.19 -24.29
CA ILE A 435 10.12 12.37 -25.08
C ILE A 435 11.13 13.51 -24.86
N ALA A 436 11.49 13.80 -23.61
CA ALA A 436 12.48 14.82 -23.27
C ALA A 436 13.85 14.55 -23.92
N ASP A 437 14.31 13.29 -23.93
CA ASP A 437 15.54 12.88 -24.63
C ASP A 437 15.50 13.21 -26.13
N ARG A 438 14.37 12.95 -26.79
CA ARG A 438 14.19 13.27 -28.23
C ARG A 438 14.16 14.77 -28.49
N ILE A 439 13.51 15.54 -27.61
CA ILE A 439 13.47 17.00 -27.68
C ILE A 439 14.86 17.58 -27.46
N ALA A 440 15.63 17.05 -26.49
CA ALA A 440 17.00 17.46 -26.23
C ALA A 440 17.92 17.23 -27.45
N VAL A 441 17.83 16.05 -28.09
CA VAL A 441 18.56 15.76 -29.34
C VAL A 441 18.16 16.71 -30.47
N ALA A 442 16.87 17.01 -30.62
CA ALA A 442 16.40 17.98 -31.61
C ALA A 442 16.92 19.40 -31.33
N GLY A 443 16.84 19.86 -30.08
CA GLY A 443 17.34 21.18 -29.65
C GLY A 443 18.85 21.34 -29.85
N VAL A 444 19.64 20.33 -29.49
CA VAL A 444 21.09 20.30 -29.78
C VAL A 444 21.35 20.34 -31.29
N THR A 445 20.58 19.60 -32.09
CA THR A 445 20.73 19.61 -33.56
C THR A 445 20.44 21.00 -34.15
N VAL A 446 19.37 21.67 -33.73
CA VAL A 446 19.04 23.04 -34.17
C VAL A 446 20.07 24.05 -33.70
N SER A 447 20.54 23.95 -32.44
CA SER A 447 21.61 24.80 -31.90
C SER A 447 22.92 24.67 -32.69
N VAL A 448 23.35 23.44 -33.00
CA VAL A 448 24.58 23.21 -33.79
C VAL A 448 24.42 23.72 -35.22
N LEU A 449 23.24 23.56 -35.81
CA LEU A 449 22.93 24.08 -37.14
C LEU A 449 22.95 25.61 -37.17
N LEU A 450 22.35 26.28 -36.16
CA LEU A 450 22.39 27.75 -36.05
C LEU A 450 23.83 28.26 -35.86
N LEU A 451 24.60 27.63 -34.96
CA LEU A 451 26.01 27.97 -34.74
C LEU A 451 26.84 27.83 -36.03
N GLY A 452 26.56 26.81 -36.85
CA GLY A 452 27.17 26.63 -38.16
C GLY A 452 26.78 27.73 -39.15
N VAL A 453 25.48 28.03 -39.29
CA VAL A 453 24.98 29.06 -40.22
C VAL A 453 25.49 30.46 -39.85
N LEU A 454 25.40 30.85 -38.57
CA LEU A 454 25.91 32.14 -38.09
C LEU A 454 27.44 32.21 -38.13
N GLY A 455 28.14 31.10 -37.86
CA GLY A 455 29.60 31.02 -38.02
C GLY A 455 30.05 31.21 -39.47
N ILE A 456 29.34 30.62 -40.44
CA ILE A 456 29.59 30.84 -41.87
C ILE A 456 29.26 32.28 -42.26
N LYS A 457 28.14 32.86 -41.80
CA LYS A 457 27.78 34.27 -42.03
C LYS A 457 28.87 35.22 -41.51
N LEU A 458 29.39 34.96 -40.31
CA LEU A 458 30.49 35.71 -39.71
C LEU A 458 31.77 35.61 -40.57
N LEU A 459 32.16 34.39 -40.99
CA LEU A 459 33.33 34.16 -41.84
C LEU A 459 33.23 34.89 -43.19
N ILE A 460 32.03 35.00 -43.77
CA ILE A 460 31.77 35.74 -45.03
C ILE A 460 31.84 37.27 -44.82
N GLN A 461 31.51 37.78 -43.63
CA GLN A 461 31.55 39.22 -43.32
C GLN A 461 32.96 39.74 -42.97
N ILE A 462 33.89 38.88 -42.53
CA ILE A 462 35.26 39.28 -42.13
C ILE A 462 36.05 40.04 -43.23
N PRO A 463 36.06 39.64 -44.53
CA PRO A 463 36.94 40.22 -45.55
C PRO A 463 36.68 41.69 -45.94
N GLY A 464 35.72 42.37 -45.28
CA GLY A 464 35.35 43.76 -45.57
C GLY A 464 35.06 44.62 -44.33
N SER A 465 35.48 44.22 -43.12
CA SER A 465 35.15 44.95 -41.88
C SER A 465 36.39 45.44 -41.11
N GLU A 466 36.40 46.71 -40.69
CA GLU A 466 37.42 47.29 -39.78
C GLU A 466 37.17 46.94 -38.29
N ARG A 467 36.75 45.70 -38.00
CA ARG A 467 36.41 45.28 -36.62
C ARG A 467 37.64 44.87 -35.82
N THR A 468 37.65 45.23 -34.54
CA THR A 468 38.72 44.85 -33.59
C THR A 468 38.64 43.37 -33.25
N PHE A 469 39.78 42.71 -32.97
CA PHE A 469 39.81 41.30 -32.52
C PHE A 469 38.91 41.04 -31.30
N VAL A 470 38.82 42.01 -30.37
CA VAL A 470 37.96 41.92 -29.18
C VAL A 470 36.47 41.90 -29.55
N GLU A 471 36.05 42.75 -30.50
CA GLU A 471 34.67 42.78 -31.02
C GLU A 471 34.32 41.48 -31.75
N LEU A 472 35.25 40.92 -32.53
CA LEU A 472 35.06 39.63 -33.20
C LEU A 472 34.84 38.50 -32.19
N VAL A 473 35.58 38.50 -31.08
CA VAL A 473 35.40 37.55 -29.98
C VAL A 473 34.06 37.77 -29.26
N GLN A 474 33.63 39.02 -29.02
CA GLN A 474 32.30 39.30 -28.46
C GLN A 474 31.16 38.78 -29.36
N ILE A 475 31.24 39.00 -30.68
CA ILE A 475 30.23 38.52 -31.63
C ILE A 475 30.17 36.98 -31.62
N LEU A 476 31.34 36.32 -31.62
CA LEU A 476 31.42 34.86 -31.51
C LEU A 476 30.81 34.33 -30.20
N LEU A 477 31.09 34.99 -29.07
CA LEU A 477 30.49 34.66 -27.77
C LEU A 477 28.97 34.90 -27.76
N ARG A 478 28.48 35.96 -28.39
CA ARG A 478 27.04 36.26 -28.53
C ARG A 478 26.33 35.18 -29.35
N ILE A 479 26.88 34.79 -30.49
CA ILE A 479 26.37 33.66 -31.32
C ILE A 479 26.32 32.37 -30.49
N PHE A 480 27.38 32.10 -29.71
CA PHE A 480 27.45 30.91 -28.84
C PHE A 480 26.42 30.96 -27.70
N MET A 481 26.17 32.13 -27.10
CA MET A 481 25.11 32.33 -26.08
C MET A 481 23.71 32.11 -26.65
N VAL A 482 23.41 32.62 -27.85
CA VAL A 482 22.11 32.37 -28.53
C VAL A 482 21.93 30.89 -28.82
N SER A 483 22.98 30.21 -29.31
CA SER A 483 22.97 28.77 -29.57
C SER A 483 22.68 27.95 -28.29
N ILE A 484 23.39 28.21 -27.18
CA ILE A 484 23.13 27.55 -25.89
C ILE A 484 21.73 27.87 -25.37
N SER A 485 21.24 29.09 -25.56
CA SER A 485 19.88 29.48 -25.13
C SER A 485 18.79 28.67 -25.82
N ILE A 486 18.99 28.30 -27.10
CA ILE A 486 18.10 27.38 -27.82
C ILE A 486 18.10 25.99 -27.16
N ILE A 487 19.24 25.48 -26.68
CA ILE A 487 19.29 24.18 -25.97
C ILE A 487 18.47 24.27 -24.67
N VAL A 488 18.66 25.34 -23.88
CA VAL A 488 17.95 25.53 -22.61
C VAL A 488 16.44 25.69 -22.82
N VAL A 489 16.00 26.44 -23.85
CA VAL A 489 14.56 26.60 -24.16
C VAL A 489 13.97 25.34 -24.79
N ALA A 490 14.74 24.57 -25.56
CA ALA A 490 14.24 23.35 -26.17
C ALA A 490 13.91 22.29 -25.11
N VAL A 491 14.79 22.08 -24.13
CA VAL A 491 14.64 21.06 -23.08
C VAL A 491 13.61 21.51 -22.02
N PRO A 492 12.45 20.84 -21.87
CA PRO A 492 11.44 21.22 -20.90
C PRO A 492 11.80 20.68 -19.50
N GLU A 493 12.43 21.51 -18.67
CA GLU A 493 12.80 21.17 -17.28
C GLU A 493 11.55 21.00 -16.38
N GLY A 494 10.44 21.69 -16.70
CA GLY A 494 9.17 21.61 -15.99
C GLY A 494 8.40 20.30 -16.19
N LEU A 495 8.82 19.44 -17.12
CA LEU A 495 8.06 18.26 -17.52
C LEU A 495 8.09 17.11 -16.48
N PRO A 496 9.22 16.73 -15.86
CA PRO A 496 9.23 15.83 -14.70
C PRO A 496 8.53 16.43 -13.46
N LEU A 497 8.57 17.76 -13.33
CA LEU A 497 7.87 18.50 -12.27
C LEU A 497 6.35 18.37 -12.40
N ALA A 498 5.79 18.71 -13.56
CA ALA A 498 4.34 18.74 -13.80
C ALA A 498 3.68 17.41 -13.39
N VAL A 499 4.29 16.29 -13.78
CA VAL A 499 3.85 14.93 -13.40
C VAL A 499 3.91 14.72 -11.89
N THR A 500 5.04 15.09 -11.27
CA THR A 500 5.25 14.91 -9.83
C THR A 500 4.19 15.68 -9.04
N LEU A 501 3.91 16.91 -9.47
CA LEU A 501 2.95 17.80 -8.82
C LEU A 501 1.51 17.34 -9.03
N ALA A 502 1.14 16.95 -10.25
CA ALA A 502 -0.17 16.38 -10.56
C ALA A 502 -0.43 15.10 -9.74
N LEU A 503 0.57 14.23 -9.60
CA LEU A 503 0.50 13.05 -8.74
C LEU A 503 0.37 13.42 -7.26
N ALA A 504 1.16 14.39 -6.75
CA ALA A 504 1.10 14.80 -5.34
C ALA A 504 -0.27 15.42 -4.97
N ILE A 505 -0.84 16.24 -5.86
CA ILE A 505 -2.17 16.82 -5.72
C ILE A 505 -3.23 15.73 -5.83
N GLY A 506 -3.15 14.87 -6.85
CA GLY A 506 -4.05 13.75 -7.09
C GLY A 506 -4.12 12.81 -5.89
N VAL A 507 -2.98 12.35 -5.37
CA VAL A 507 -2.90 11.54 -4.14
C VAL A 507 -3.50 12.26 -2.93
N THR A 508 -3.28 13.57 -2.79
CA THR A 508 -3.84 14.36 -1.68
C THR A 508 -5.37 14.50 -1.79
N ARG A 509 -5.94 14.54 -3.01
CA ARG A 509 -7.39 14.58 -3.23
C ARG A 509 -8.01 13.18 -3.13
N MET A 510 -7.40 12.14 -3.71
CA MET A 510 -7.76 10.74 -3.49
C MET A 510 -7.83 10.38 -2.00
N LEU A 511 -6.89 10.85 -1.18
CA LEU A 511 -6.95 10.63 0.28
C LEU A 511 -8.14 11.31 0.97
N LYS A 512 -8.70 12.39 0.40
CA LYS A 512 -9.97 12.98 0.87
C LYS A 512 -11.17 12.15 0.43
N ASP A 513 -11.08 11.56 -0.76
CA ASP A 513 -12.06 10.64 -1.34
C ASP A 513 -11.79 9.18 -0.88
N ASN A 514 -11.41 9.02 0.39
CA ASN A 514 -11.14 7.74 1.09
C ASN A 514 -10.14 6.77 0.43
N ASN A 515 -9.36 7.19 -0.57
CA ASN A 515 -8.36 6.37 -1.27
C ASN A 515 -6.94 6.70 -0.79
N LEU A 516 -6.40 5.90 0.13
CA LEU A 516 -5.01 6.02 0.60
C LEU A 516 -4.05 5.35 -0.40
N VAL A 517 -3.42 6.15 -1.26
CA VAL A 517 -2.39 5.67 -2.21
C VAL A 517 -1.07 5.41 -1.48
N ARG A 518 -0.64 4.14 -1.46
CA ARG A 518 0.67 3.70 -0.92
C ARG A 518 1.77 3.78 -1.99
N VAL A 519 1.43 3.43 -3.23
CA VAL A 519 2.37 3.39 -4.37
C VAL A 519 1.96 4.43 -5.41
N LEU A 520 2.80 5.46 -5.58
CA LEU A 520 2.49 6.63 -6.42
C LEU A 520 2.23 6.30 -7.89
N SER A 521 2.96 5.33 -8.47
CA SER A 521 2.76 4.89 -9.85
C SER A 521 1.37 4.27 -10.08
N SER A 522 0.74 3.69 -9.06
CA SER A 522 -0.57 3.07 -9.20
C SER A 522 -1.71 4.10 -9.34
N CYS A 523 -1.53 5.32 -8.85
CA CYS A 523 -2.47 6.44 -9.07
C CYS A 523 -2.61 6.76 -10.58
N GLU A 524 -1.49 6.81 -11.29
CA GLU A 524 -1.45 6.98 -12.75
C GLU A 524 -1.97 5.74 -13.48
N THR A 525 -1.48 4.55 -13.12
CA THR A 525 -1.80 3.29 -13.80
C THR A 525 -3.29 2.96 -13.72
N MET A 526 -3.98 3.33 -12.63
CA MET A 526 -5.42 3.13 -12.49
C MET A 526 -6.25 3.84 -13.56
N GLY A 527 -5.76 4.97 -14.08
CA GLY A 527 -6.45 5.67 -15.17
C GLY A 527 -6.57 4.82 -16.46
N ASN A 528 -5.62 3.92 -16.66
CA ASN A 528 -5.51 3.03 -17.82
C ASN A 528 -5.99 1.60 -17.51
N ALA A 529 -6.65 1.37 -16.37
CA ALA A 529 -7.21 0.08 -16.00
C ALA A 529 -8.27 -0.38 -17.02
N THR A 530 -8.17 -1.64 -17.44
CA THR A 530 -9.09 -2.29 -18.40
C THR A 530 -9.85 -3.45 -17.76
N VAL A 531 -9.30 -4.01 -16.68
CA VAL A 531 -9.87 -5.11 -15.91
C VAL A 531 -9.80 -4.80 -14.41
N VAL A 532 -10.89 -5.03 -13.69
CA VAL A 532 -10.93 -5.14 -12.22
C VAL A 532 -11.28 -6.58 -11.85
N CYS A 533 -10.30 -7.33 -11.36
CA CYS A 533 -10.50 -8.65 -10.76
C CYS A 533 -10.83 -8.48 -9.26
N SER A 534 -12.10 -8.69 -8.90
CA SER A 534 -12.60 -8.47 -7.56
C SER A 534 -12.79 -9.75 -6.77
N ASP A 535 -12.28 -9.83 -5.53
CA ASP A 535 -12.84 -10.79 -4.58
C ASP A 535 -14.30 -10.43 -4.25
N LYS A 536 -15.05 -11.41 -3.73
CA LYS A 536 -16.44 -11.29 -3.35
C LYS A 536 -16.61 -10.90 -1.87
N THR A 537 -15.87 -11.54 -0.96
CA THR A 537 -16.05 -11.39 0.49
C THR A 537 -15.36 -10.12 0.96
N GLY A 538 -16.05 -9.31 1.78
CA GLY A 538 -15.53 -8.04 2.32
C GLY A 538 -15.29 -6.93 1.30
N THR A 539 -15.24 -7.29 0.02
CA THR A 539 -15.03 -6.41 -1.13
C THR A 539 -16.37 -6.02 -1.75
N LEU A 540 -17.07 -6.97 -2.40
CA LEU A 540 -18.40 -6.74 -2.96
C LEU A 540 -19.50 -6.88 -1.89
N THR A 541 -19.27 -7.75 -0.91
CA THR A 541 -20.12 -7.89 0.27
C THR A 541 -19.62 -7.05 1.44
N MET A 542 -20.50 -6.81 2.41
CA MET A 542 -20.19 -6.03 3.61
C MET A 542 -19.31 -6.81 4.63
N ASN A 543 -19.17 -8.14 4.49
CA ASN A 543 -18.61 -9.08 5.49
C ASN A 543 -19.30 -9.01 6.88
N LYS A 544 -20.42 -8.28 6.98
CA LYS A 544 -21.30 -8.20 8.15
C LYS A 544 -22.27 -9.36 8.09
N MET A 545 -21.74 -10.54 8.37
CA MET A 545 -22.49 -11.79 8.33
C MET A 545 -23.66 -11.76 9.33
N THR A 546 -24.83 -12.20 8.88
CA THR A 546 -26.07 -12.24 9.67
C THR A 546 -26.78 -13.57 9.48
N VAL A 547 -27.35 -14.15 10.53
CA VAL A 547 -28.23 -15.33 10.38
C VAL A 547 -29.55 -14.84 9.79
N SER A 548 -29.84 -15.21 8.54
CA SER A 548 -31.04 -14.76 7.84
C SER A 548 -32.15 -15.83 7.84
N ALA A 549 -31.79 -17.11 7.84
CA ALA A 549 -32.73 -18.23 7.88
C ALA A 549 -32.16 -19.38 8.70
N GLY A 550 -32.97 -20.40 8.98
CA GLY A 550 -32.50 -21.61 9.64
C GLY A 550 -33.58 -22.66 9.80
N CYS A 551 -33.16 -23.86 10.15
CA CYS A 551 -34.00 -25.00 10.47
C CYS A 551 -33.50 -25.61 11.78
N VAL A 552 -34.35 -25.63 12.81
CA VAL A 552 -34.09 -26.34 14.08
C VAL A 552 -34.96 -27.60 14.13
N GLY A 553 -34.31 -28.74 14.37
CA GLY A 553 -34.90 -30.06 14.16
C GLY A 553 -35.19 -30.36 12.68
N LEU A 554 -36.30 -31.07 12.42
CA LEU A 554 -36.77 -31.39 11.07
C LEU A 554 -37.83 -30.40 10.56
N HIS A 555 -38.54 -29.71 11.46
CA HIS A 555 -39.73 -28.91 11.13
C HIS A 555 -39.64 -27.42 11.51
N GLY A 556 -38.71 -27.01 12.37
CA GLY A 556 -38.58 -25.63 12.85
C GLY A 556 -37.89 -24.69 11.86
N LEU A 557 -38.47 -24.49 10.68
CA LEU A 557 -37.97 -23.58 9.65
C LEU A 557 -38.37 -22.11 9.92
N PHE A 558 -37.40 -21.20 9.81
CA PHE A 558 -37.62 -19.76 9.84
C PHE A 558 -36.84 -19.03 8.72
N ASP A 559 -37.42 -17.94 8.21
CA ASP A 559 -36.76 -17.03 7.25
C ASP A 559 -37.07 -15.57 7.60
N GLY A 560 -36.01 -14.80 7.87
CA GLY A 560 -36.07 -13.37 8.15
C GLY A 560 -36.08 -12.47 6.91
N ARG A 561 -35.98 -13.03 5.69
CA ARG A 561 -36.02 -12.26 4.43
C ARG A 561 -37.43 -11.94 3.94
N GLY A 562 -38.47 -12.49 4.56
CA GLY A 562 -39.87 -12.17 4.23
C GLY A 562 -40.31 -12.54 2.81
N ARG A 563 -39.55 -13.38 2.10
CA ARG A 563 -40.02 -13.95 0.84
C ARG A 563 -40.97 -15.09 1.18
N HIS A 564 -42.23 -14.97 0.75
CA HIS A 564 -43.02 -16.17 0.55
C HIS A 564 -42.20 -17.12 -0.34
N LEU A 565 -42.02 -18.37 0.12
CA LEU A 565 -41.67 -19.46 -0.78
C LEU A 565 -42.81 -19.56 -1.79
N GLU A 566 -42.67 -18.90 -2.95
CA GLU A 566 -43.51 -19.19 -4.09
C GLU A 566 -43.44 -20.70 -4.35
N GLU A 567 -44.61 -21.28 -4.56
CA GLU A 567 -44.82 -22.71 -4.65
C GLU A 567 -43.80 -23.32 -5.62
N THR A 568 -42.86 -24.11 -5.08
CA THR A 568 -41.98 -24.93 -5.90
C THR A 568 -42.88 -25.84 -6.72
N ASN A 569 -43.01 -25.53 -8.01
CA ASN A 569 -43.85 -26.23 -8.98
C ASN A 569 -43.27 -27.63 -9.28
N LEU A 570 -43.33 -28.49 -8.28
CA LEU A 570 -43.19 -29.93 -8.41
C LEU A 570 -44.48 -30.43 -9.06
N ASN A 571 -44.44 -30.61 -10.38
CA ASN A 571 -45.53 -31.21 -11.15
C ASN A 571 -46.04 -32.49 -10.45
N PRO A 572 -47.29 -32.52 -9.94
CA PRO A 572 -47.84 -33.73 -9.35
C PRO A 572 -48.16 -34.70 -10.49
N ARG A 573 -47.22 -35.58 -10.81
CA ARG A 573 -47.53 -36.77 -11.61
C ARG A 573 -48.55 -37.58 -10.83
N GLN A 574 -49.71 -37.79 -11.44
CA GLN A 574 -50.83 -38.52 -10.85
C GLN A 574 -50.38 -39.92 -10.42
N GLY A 575 -50.45 -40.16 -9.12
CA GLY A 575 -50.31 -41.47 -8.48
C GLY A 575 -51.22 -41.45 -7.26
N GLU A 576 -52.28 -42.24 -7.30
CA GLU A 576 -53.20 -42.38 -6.18
C GLU A 576 -52.53 -43.20 -5.08
N ASP A 577 -52.18 -42.57 -3.96
CA ASP A 577 -52.41 -43.13 -2.62
C ASP A 577 -52.13 -42.11 -1.50
N GLY A 578 -52.89 -42.21 -0.41
CA GLY A 578 -53.04 -41.12 0.55
C GLY A 578 -51.96 -41.03 1.63
N SER A 579 -51.08 -40.04 1.54
CA SER A 579 -50.53 -39.37 2.74
C SER A 579 -50.25 -37.89 2.46
N ARG A 580 -50.89 -36.98 3.23
CA ARG A 580 -50.71 -35.53 3.11
C ARG A 580 -49.56 -35.06 4.00
N SER A 581 -48.35 -34.97 3.47
CA SER A 581 -47.26 -34.21 4.08
C SER A 581 -47.39 -32.73 3.68
N SER A 582 -48.11 -31.95 4.48
CA SER A 582 -48.19 -30.50 4.30
C SER A 582 -46.83 -29.84 4.56
N ALA A 583 -46.23 -29.24 3.54
CA ALA A 583 -45.12 -28.29 3.74
C ALA A 583 -45.63 -27.11 4.58
N GLN A 584 -45.03 -26.88 5.75
CA GLN A 584 -45.45 -25.77 6.63
C GLN A 584 -44.82 -24.44 6.21
N PRO A 585 -45.52 -23.30 6.40
CA PRO A 585 -44.99 -21.98 6.07
C PRO A 585 -43.81 -21.62 6.97
N SER A 586 -42.83 -20.90 6.40
CA SER A 586 -41.68 -20.36 7.13
C SER A 586 -42.10 -19.27 8.12
N MET A 587 -41.71 -19.42 9.40
CA MET A 587 -41.97 -18.42 10.44
C MET A 587 -40.96 -17.26 10.42
N SER A 588 -41.33 -16.10 10.96
CA SER A 588 -40.38 -15.01 11.20
C SER A 588 -39.45 -15.31 12.41
N PRO A 589 -38.26 -14.69 12.49
CA PRO A 589 -37.35 -14.85 13.63
C PRO A 589 -37.95 -14.46 15.00
N ALA A 590 -38.93 -13.54 15.02
CA ALA A 590 -39.62 -13.13 16.23
C ALA A 590 -40.63 -14.19 16.71
N GLU A 591 -41.40 -14.76 15.79
CA GLU A 591 -42.32 -15.87 16.10
C GLU A 591 -41.55 -17.11 16.54
N PHE A 592 -40.42 -17.40 15.88
CA PHE A 592 -39.50 -18.48 16.23
C PHE A 592 -38.95 -18.36 17.68
N GLN A 593 -38.64 -17.14 18.16
CA GLN A 593 -38.23 -16.93 19.56
C GLN A 593 -39.31 -17.39 20.56
N SER A 594 -40.59 -17.24 20.19
CA SER A 594 -41.73 -17.55 21.06
C SER A 594 -42.15 -19.03 21.04
N SER A 595 -41.84 -19.77 19.96
CA SER A 595 -42.24 -21.17 19.77
C SER A 595 -41.20 -22.19 20.26
N VAL A 596 -39.90 -21.84 20.28
CA VAL A 596 -38.83 -22.78 20.67
C VAL A 596 -38.81 -23.08 22.17
N HIS A 597 -38.76 -24.37 22.51
CA HIS A 597 -38.71 -24.85 23.88
C HIS A 597 -37.43 -24.43 24.62
N LEU A 598 -37.57 -24.07 25.90
CA LEU A 598 -36.49 -23.50 26.71
C LEU A 598 -35.23 -24.39 26.78
N GLN A 599 -35.39 -25.73 26.79
CA GLN A 599 -34.25 -26.65 26.78
C GLN A 599 -33.46 -26.59 25.46
N VAL A 600 -34.16 -26.60 24.31
CA VAL A 600 -33.54 -26.52 22.96
C VAL A 600 -32.81 -25.19 22.82
N ARG A 601 -33.48 -24.09 23.21
CA ARG A 601 -32.91 -22.74 23.24
C ARG A 601 -31.63 -22.66 24.08
N ASN A 602 -31.65 -23.20 25.30
CA ASN A 602 -30.46 -23.18 26.18
C ASN A 602 -29.29 -23.99 25.61
N VAL A 603 -29.56 -25.17 25.04
CA VAL A 603 -28.50 -26.00 24.40
C VAL A 603 -27.92 -25.30 23.18
N LEU A 604 -28.75 -24.65 22.36
CA LEU A 604 -28.30 -23.90 21.19
C LEU A 604 -27.47 -22.66 21.59
N VAL A 605 -27.90 -21.90 22.61
CA VAL A 605 -27.15 -20.77 23.17
C VAL A 605 -25.79 -21.23 23.70
N GLN A 606 -25.75 -22.28 24.54
CA GLN A 606 -24.49 -22.82 25.06
C GLN A 606 -23.57 -23.34 23.95
N SER A 607 -24.13 -23.98 22.92
CA SER A 607 -23.37 -24.44 21.75
C SER A 607 -22.70 -23.27 21.03
N ILE A 608 -23.41 -22.15 20.83
CA ILE A 608 -22.89 -20.96 20.17
C ILE A 608 -21.88 -20.21 21.05
N SER A 609 -22.18 -19.98 22.34
CA SER A 609 -21.36 -19.14 23.23
C SER A 609 -20.07 -19.82 23.70
N THR A 610 -20.14 -21.12 23.96
CA THR A 610 -19.04 -21.92 24.52
C THR A 610 -18.11 -22.43 23.41
N ASN A 611 -18.67 -22.89 22.29
CA ASN A 611 -17.88 -23.36 21.14
C ASN A 611 -17.54 -22.18 20.20
N SER A 612 -16.92 -21.11 20.72
CA SER A 612 -16.54 -19.91 19.96
C SER A 612 -15.23 -19.32 20.49
N THR A 613 -14.40 -18.80 19.58
CA THR A 613 -13.15 -18.10 19.89
C THR A 613 -13.33 -16.57 19.99
N ALA A 614 -14.43 -16.03 19.46
CA ALA A 614 -14.77 -14.60 19.55
C ALA A 614 -14.89 -14.11 21.01
N SER A 615 -14.58 -12.83 21.23
CA SER A 615 -14.66 -12.12 22.51
C SER A 615 -15.66 -10.96 22.45
N GLU A 616 -16.08 -10.45 23.60
CA GLU A 616 -16.89 -9.23 23.71
C GLU A 616 -15.98 -8.04 24.04
N GLY A 617 -16.14 -6.92 23.33
CA GLY A 617 -15.27 -5.74 23.46
C GLY A 617 -15.97 -4.45 23.04
N LEU A 618 -15.21 -3.35 23.01
CA LEU A 618 -15.67 -2.05 22.57
C LEU A 618 -14.98 -1.70 21.25
N VAL A 619 -15.74 -1.52 20.18
CA VAL A 619 -15.27 -0.99 18.89
C VAL A 619 -15.98 0.35 18.68
N ASP A 620 -15.21 1.43 18.49
CA ASP A 620 -15.69 2.81 18.41
C ASP A 620 -16.62 3.23 19.57
N GLY A 621 -16.37 2.67 20.77
CA GLY A 621 -17.19 2.89 21.96
C GLY A 621 -18.52 2.11 21.99
N THR A 622 -18.83 1.31 20.97
CA THR A 622 -20.01 0.44 20.92
C THR A 622 -19.68 -0.98 21.38
N PRO A 623 -20.54 -1.65 22.19
CA PRO A 623 -20.30 -3.02 22.63
C PRO A 623 -20.58 -4.00 21.49
N SER A 624 -19.53 -4.67 21.01
CA SER A 624 -19.58 -5.56 19.85
C SER A 624 -18.82 -6.87 20.11
N PHE A 625 -19.02 -7.85 19.21
CA PHE A 625 -18.28 -9.11 19.23
C PHE A 625 -17.07 -9.03 18.29
N ILE A 626 -15.91 -9.41 18.79
CA ILE A 626 -14.62 -9.38 18.09
C ILE A 626 -14.18 -10.83 17.84
N GLY A 627 -14.13 -11.26 16.58
CA GLY A 627 -13.76 -12.61 16.19
C GLY A 627 -14.12 -12.91 14.72
N SER A 628 -14.18 -14.19 14.35
CA SER A 628 -14.62 -14.59 13.00
C SER A 628 -16.04 -14.09 12.70
N CYS A 629 -16.27 -13.50 11.53
CA CYS A 629 -17.56 -12.94 11.12
C CYS A 629 -18.70 -13.97 11.21
N THR A 630 -18.42 -15.24 10.92
CA THR A 630 -19.37 -16.35 11.08
C THR A 630 -19.73 -16.61 12.56
N GLU A 631 -18.78 -16.48 13.49
CA GLU A 631 -19.07 -16.58 14.93
C GLU A 631 -19.80 -15.35 15.47
N VAL A 632 -19.41 -14.16 15.02
CA VAL A 632 -20.07 -12.88 15.36
C VAL A 632 -21.53 -12.89 14.91
N ALA A 633 -21.84 -13.42 13.72
CA ALA A 633 -23.20 -13.60 13.23
C ALA A 633 -24.04 -14.49 14.17
N LEU A 634 -23.48 -15.63 14.60
CA LEU A 634 -24.13 -16.59 15.49
C LEU A 634 -24.32 -16.02 16.90
N LEU A 635 -23.32 -15.34 17.47
CA LEU A 635 -23.40 -14.68 18.78
C LEU A 635 -24.40 -13.52 18.78
N SER A 636 -24.45 -12.76 17.69
CA SER A 636 -25.44 -11.69 17.50
C SER A 636 -26.86 -12.26 17.38
N PHE A 637 -27.04 -13.36 16.64
CA PHE A 637 -28.31 -14.09 16.60
C PHE A 637 -28.71 -14.63 17.98
N ALA A 638 -27.77 -15.22 18.72
CA ALA A 638 -28.01 -15.72 20.07
C ALA A 638 -28.37 -14.61 21.06
N ARG A 639 -27.75 -13.43 20.96
CA ARG A 639 -28.08 -12.25 21.78
C ARG A 639 -29.46 -11.70 21.45
N THR A 640 -29.71 -11.38 20.17
CA THR A 640 -30.93 -10.69 19.73
C THR A 640 -32.16 -11.60 19.77
N TRP A 641 -32.07 -12.83 19.28
CA TRP A 641 -33.22 -13.73 19.09
C TRP A 641 -33.29 -14.84 20.13
N LEU A 642 -32.15 -15.39 20.59
CA LEU A 642 -32.16 -16.42 21.64
C LEU A 642 -32.00 -15.84 23.07
N GLY A 643 -31.91 -14.51 23.23
CA GLY A 643 -31.82 -13.84 24.53
C GLY A 643 -30.66 -14.30 25.41
N MET A 644 -29.50 -14.56 24.80
CA MET A 644 -28.23 -14.87 25.48
C MET A 644 -27.79 -13.71 26.39
N ARG A 645 -27.22 -14.03 27.57
CA ARG A 645 -26.66 -13.04 28.51
C ARG A 645 -25.34 -12.44 27.96
N PRO A 646 -24.68 -11.49 28.66
CA PRO A 646 -23.33 -11.06 28.30
C PRO A 646 -22.36 -12.25 28.17
N LEU A 647 -21.48 -12.23 27.16
CA LEU A 647 -20.74 -13.43 26.74
C LEU A 647 -19.77 -13.92 27.82
N HIS A 648 -19.18 -12.98 28.55
CA HIS A 648 -18.33 -13.28 29.71
C HIS A 648 -19.09 -14.03 30.81
N GLN A 649 -20.40 -13.76 30.98
CA GLN A 649 -21.22 -14.42 32.00
C GLN A 649 -21.59 -15.85 31.58
N GLU A 650 -21.98 -16.09 30.33
CA GLU A 650 -22.26 -17.45 29.83
C GLU A 650 -21.03 -18.36 29.92
N ARG A 651 -19.85 -17.82 29.59
CA ARG A 651 -18.58 -18.55 29.74
C ARG A 651 -18.16 -18.74 31.20
N ALA A 652 -18.36 -17.75 32.07
CA ALA A 652 -18.08 -17.92 33.50
C ALA A 652 -18.99 -18.98 34.17
N ASN A 653 -20.22 -19.15 33.67
CA ASN A 653 -21.16 -20.18 34.13
C ASN A 653 -20.85 -21.59 33.57
N THR A 654 -19.90 -21.73 32.65
CA THR A 654 -19.66 -22.98 31.90
C THR A 654 -18.20 -23.39 32.01
N GLN A 655 -17.90 -24.46 32.75
CA GLN A 655 -16.54 -24.96 32.87
C GLN A 655 -16.11 -25.69 31.60
N VAL A 656 -15.44 -24.98 30.70
CA VAL A 656 -14.78 -25.54 29.52
C VAL A 656 -13.61 -26.41 29.95
N VAL A 657 -13.57 -27.65 29.46
CA VAL A 657 -12.55 -28.64 29.79
C VAL A 657 -11.51 -28.74 28.68
N GLN A 658 -11.96 -28.85 27.42
CA GLN A 658 -11.08 -28.92 26.25
C GLN A 658 -11.81 -28.43 24.99
N THR A 659 -11.07 -27.77 24.10
CA THR A 659 -11.58 -27.27 22.80
C THR A 659 -10.73 -27.82 21.66
N CYS A 660 -11.39 -28.40 20.66
CA CYS A 660 -10.82 -28.72 19.36
C CYS A 660 -11.07 -27.54 18.40
N PRO A 661 -10.05 -26.73 18.06
CA PRO A 661 -10.23 -25.60 17.15
C PRO A 661 -10.56 -26.07 15.73
N PHE A 662 -11.17 -25.17 14.96
CA PHE A 662 -11.51 -25.42 13.56
C PHE A 662 -10.27 -25.73 12.71
N ASP A 663 -10.34 -26.81 11.92
CA ASP A 663 -9.40 -27.11 10.85
C ASP A 663 -10.16 -27.22 9.52
N SER A 664 -9.67 -26.53 8.48
CA SER A 664 -10.18 -26.60 7.10
C SER A 664 -10.23 -28.03 6.54
N LYS A 665 -9.32 -28.94 6.96
CA LYS A 665 -9.36 -30.35 6.56
C LYS A 665 -10.56 -31.09 7.17
N ARG A 666 -10.92 -30.76 8.41
CA ARG A 666 -11.98 -31.43 9.19
C ARG A 666 -13.35 -30.77 9.04
N LYS A 667 -13.38 -29.47 8.74
CA LYS A 667 -14.58 -28.62 8.58
C LYS A 667 -15.52 -28.52 9.79
N TYR A 668 -15.04 -28.84 11.00
CA TYR A 668 -15.77 -28.67 12.26
C TYR A 668 -14.89 -28.08 13.36
N MET A 669 -15.53 -27.55 14.41
CA MET A 669 -14.95 -27.13 15.69
C MET A 669 -15.76 -27.76 16.82
N ALA A 670 -15.08 -28.26 17.86
CA ALA A 670 -15.74 -28.93 18.98
C ALA A 670 -15.27 -28.40 20.33
N THR A 671 -16.16 -28.36 21.32
CA THR A 671 -15.81 -27.95 22.70
C THR A 671 -16.52 -28.83 23.73
N VAL A 672 -15.76 -29.28 24.73
CA VAL A 672 -16.24 -30.08 25.85
C VAL A 672 -16.40 -29.19 27.07
N ALA A 673 -17.59 -29.22 27.68
CA ALA A 673 -17.90 -28.49 28.90
C ALA A 673 -18.52 -29.42 29.96
N LEU A 674 -18.14 -29.21 31.22
CA LEU A 674 -18.78 -29.85 32.36
C LEU A 674 -20.11 -29.14 32.65
N GLN A 675 -21.20 -29.91 32.71
CA GLN A 675 -22.54 -29.43 33.03
C GLN A 675 -22.80 -29.47 34.54
N ALA A 676 -23.74 -28.67 35.03
CA ALA A 676 -24.10 -28.60 36.45
C ALA A 676 -24.65 -29.91 37.05
N ASN A 677 -25.05 -30.87 36.20
CA ASN A 677 -25.47 -32.21 36.62
C ASN A 677 -24.31 -33.23 36.73
N GLY A 678 -23.07 -32.81 36.53
CA GLY A 678 -21.87 -33.66 36.60
C GLY A 678 -21.55 -34.42 35.30
N LEU A 679 -22.36 -34.28 34.24
CA LEU A 679 -22.07 -34.87 32.93
C LEU A 679 -21.20 -33.94 32.08
N TYR A 680 -20.43 -34.50 31.16
CA TYR A 680 -19.66 -33.77 30.18
C TYR A 680 -20.46 -33.67 28.88
N ARG A 681 -20.65 -32.46 28.36
CA ARG A 681 -21.32 -32.22 27.07
C ARG A 681 -20.32 -31.79 26.02
N LEU A 682 -20.27 -32.52 24.92
CA LEU A 682 -19.55 -32.18 23.69
C LEU A 682 -20.49 -31.37 22.79
N TYR A 683 -20.09 -30.15 22.44
CA TYR A 683 -20.75 -29.32 21.44
C TYR A 683 -19.96 -29.34 20.14
N LEU A 684 -20.63 -29.47 19.01
CA LEU A 684 -20.04 -29.54 17.66
C LEU A 684 -20.72 -28.53 16.73
N LYS A 685 -19.91 -27.76 15.99
CA LYS A 685 -20.37 -26.85 14.93
C LYS A 685 -19.48 -26.96 13.69
N GLY A 686 -20.03 -26.73 12.50
CA GLY A 686 -19.29 -26.96 11.26
C GLY A 686 -20.17 -27.13 10.03
N ALA A 687 -19.60 -27.70 8.98
CA ALA A 687 -20.31 -27.98 7.73
C ALA A 687 -21.44 -29.02 7.96
N PRO A 688 -22.70 -28.75 7.56
CA PRO A 688 -23.83 -29.65 7.83
C PRO A 688 -23.61 -31.07 7.30
N GLU A 689 -23.02 -31.21 6.11
CA GLU A 689 -22.76 -32.51 5.48
C GLU A 689 -21.75 -33.36 6.24
N VAL A 690 -20.81 -32.74 6.97
CA VAL A 690 -19.82 -33.44 7.81
C VAL A 690 -20.45 -33.78 9.16
N ILE A 691 -21.22 -32.87 9.76
CA ILE A 691 -21.87 -33.12 11.05
C ILE A 691 -22.94 -34.22 10.92
N LEU A 692 -23.70 -34.25 9.83
CA LEU A 692 -24.70 -35.29 9.57
C LEU A 692 -24.10 -36.69 9.39
N GLN A 693 -22.79 -36.82 9.13
CA GLN A 693 -22.10 -38.12 9.13
C GLN A 693 -21.79 -38.61 10.56
N ALA A 694 -21.57 -37.69 11.49
CA ALA A 694 -21.30 -37.96 12.91
C ALA A 694 -22.57 -38.19 13.76
N CYS A 695 -23.75 -37.88 13.21
CA CYS A 695 -25.03 -37.93 13.92
C CYS A 695 -25.80 -39.23 13.65
N ASP A 696 -26.32 -39.84 14.72
CA ASP A 696 -27.22 -41.00 14.69
C ASP A 696 -28.66 -40.62 15.10
N ARG A 697 -28.83 -39.48 15.78
CA ARG A 697 -30.11 -38.94 16.26
C ARG A 697 -30.32 -37.51 15.73
N VAL A 698 -31.57 -37.09 15.67
CA VAL A 698 -31.99 -35.76 15.21
C VAL A 698 -33.16 -35.26 16.05
N LEU A 699 -33.11 -33.98 16.42
CA LEU A 699 -34.25 -33.30 17.06
C LEU A 699 -35.44 -33.28 16.10
N CYS A 700 -36.62 -33.73 16.54
CA CYS A 700 -37.81 -33.73 15.66
C CYS A 700 -38.30 -32.30 15.39
N ASP A 701 -38.51 -31.54 16.47
CA ASP A 701 -39.04 -30.18 16.44
C ASP A 701 -38.37 -29.35 17.56
N GLY A 702 -38.16 -28.06 17.30
CA GLY A 702 -37.67 -27.10 18.31
C GLY A 702 -38.71 -26.76 19.38
N ILE A 703 -39.99 -27.07 19.15
CA ILE A 703 -41.10 -26.84 20.10
C ILE A 703 -41.14 -27.91 21.21
N LEU A 704 -40.52 -29.08 20.99
CA LEU A 704 -40.57 -30.23 21.90
C LEU A 704 -39.36 -30.27 22.87
N PRO A 705 -39.48 -30.97 24.02
CA PRO A 705 -38.36 -31.16 24.93
C PRO A 705 -37.23 -32.00 24.31
N LEU A 706 -36.01 -31.82 24.81
CA LEU A 706 -34.79 -32.38 24.21
C LEU A 706 -34.73 -33.92 24.21
N ALA A 707 -35.63 -34.58 24.96
CA ALA A 707 -35.73 -36.03 25.08
C ALA A 707 -36.59 -36.71 23.99
N GLU A 708 -37.23 -35.93 23.12
CA GLU A 708 -38.03 -36.44 21.99
C GLU A 708 -37.22 -36.42 20.67
N ASP A 709 -35.96 -36.82 20.74
CA ASP A 709 -35.05 -36.94 19.61
C ASP A 709 -35.15 -38.32 18.93
N ALA A 710 -35.34 -38.31 17.61
CA ALA A 710 -35.59 -39.52 16.84
C ALA A 710 -34.33 -39.99 16.11
N THR A 711 -34.35 -41.25 15.65
CA THR A 711 -33.27 -41.81 14.83
C THR A 711 -33.15 -41.09 13.49
N LEU A 712 -31.91 -40.82 13.07
CA LEU A 712 -31.59 -40.21 11.78
C LEU A 712 -31.64 -41.27 10.67
N THR A 713 -32.84 -41.55 10.17
CA THR A 713 -33.05 -42.43 9.00
C THR A 713 -32.47 -41.80 7.73
N PRO A 714 -32.10 -42.60 6.70
CA PRO A 714 -31.52 -42.04 5.47
C PRO A 714 -32.45 -41.05 4.75
N GLU A 715 -33.77 -41.22 4.85
CA GLU A 715 -34.77 -40.29 4.30
C GLU A 715 -34.69 -38.93 5.00
N ARG A 716 -34.66 -38.93 6.34
CA ARG A 716 -34.52 -37.71 7.15
C ARG A 716 -33.19 -36.99 6.89
N ARG A 717 -32.10 -37.76 6.76
CA ARG A 717 -30.78 -37.21 6.37
C ARG A 717 -30.86 -36.55 4.99
N HIS A 718 -31.57 -37.14 4.03
CA HIS A 718 -31.77 -36.54 2.71
C HIS A 718 -32.61 -35.25 2.77
N SER A 719 -33.70 -35.22 3.55
CA SER A 719 -34.51 -34.00 3.74
C SER A 719 -33.71 -32.82 4.31
N VAL A 720 -32.84 -33.05 5.30
CA VAL A 720 -31.97 -31.99 5.83
C VAL A 720 -30.98 -31.50 4.78
N LEU A 721 -30.42 -32.41 3.97
CA LEU A 721 -29.51 -32.04 2.88
C LEU A 721 -30.20 -31.24 1.77
N GLN A 722 -31.46 -31.53 1.44
CA GLN A 722 -32.26 -30.73 0.49
C GLN A 722 -32.50 -29.30 0.99
N VAL A 723 -32.75 -29.11 2.29
CA VAL A 723 -32.87 -27.76 2.90
C VAL A 723 -31.53 -27.02 2.83
N VAL A 724 -30.41 -27.72 3.09
CA VAL A 724 -29.05 -27.16 2.96
C VAL A 724 -28.76 -26.73 1.52
N GLU A 725 -29.14 -27.54 0.52
CA GLU A 725 -28.96 -27.21 -0.90
C GLU A 725 -29.82 -26.00 -1.32
N SER A 726 -31.06 -25.92 -0.86
CA SER A 726 -31.94 -24.76 -1.08
C SER A 726 -31.32 -23.46 -0.54
N TYR A 727 -30.80 -23.48 0.70
CA TYR A 727 -30.10 -22.33 1.28
C TYR A 727 -28.83 -21.95 0.49
N CYS A 728 -28.05 -22.93 0.04
CA CYS A 728 -26.86 -22.69 -0.80
C CYS A 728 -27.21 -22.02 -2.14
N ASN A 729 -28.34 -22.40 -2.76
CA ASN A 729 -28.86 -21.76 -3.98
C ASN A 729 -29.35 -20.32 -3.75
N MET A 730 -29.76 -19.98 -2.52
CA MET A 730 -30.11 -18.61 -2.10
C MET A 730 -28.90 -17.76 -1.65
N SER A 731 -27.68 -18.21 -1.96
CA SER A 731 -26.40 -17.60 -1.58
C SER A 731 -26.12 -17.59 -0.07
N LEU A 732 -26.71 -18.51 0.70
CA LEU A 732 -26.53 -18.59 2.16
C LEU A 732 -25.46 -19.62 2.54
N ARG A 733 -24.60 -19.26 3.51
CA ARG A 733 -23.63 -20.15 4.15
C ARG A 733 -24.29 -20.93 5.27
N THR A 734 -24.39 -22.24 5.14
CA THR A 734 -25.02 -23.11 6.14
C THR A 734 -24.02 -23.60 7.19
N ILE A 735 -24.44 -23.63 8.46
CA ILE A 735 -23.66 -24.15 9.60
C ILE A 735 -24.56 -25.11 10.39
N GLY A 736 -24.13 -26.37 10.51
CA GLY A 736 -24.80 -27.38 11.33
C GLY A 736 -24.37 -27.34 12.79
N PHE A 737 -25.26 -27.78 13.68
CA PHE A 737 -25.01 -27.91 15.12
C PHE A 737 -25.39 -29.32 15.61
N ALA A 738 -24.55 -29.89 16.47
CA ALA A 738 -24.84 -31.15 17.15
C ALA A 738 -24.28 -31.15 18.58
N TYR A 739 -24.78 -32.05 19.42
CA TYR A 739 -24.26 -32.28 20.76
C TYR A 739 -24.25 -33.76 21.13
N LYS A 740 -23.51 -34.10 22.19
CA LYS A 740 -23.47 -35.44 22.80
C LYS A 740 -23.15 -35.32 24.29
N ASP A 741 -23.83 -36.11 25.11
CA ASP A 741 -23.60 -36.20 26.55
C ASP A 741 -22.75 -37.42 26.90
N MET A 742 -21.85 -37.27 27.87
CA MET A 742 -20.85 -38.24 28.28
C MET A 742 -20.74 -38.29 29.81
N SER A 743 -20.48 -39.47 30.37
CA SER A 743 -20.39 -39.70 31.81
C SER A 743 -19.02 -39.40 32.43
N SER A 744 -17.95 -39.36 31.63
CA SER A 744 -16.58 -39.11 32.10
C SER A 744 -15.74 -38.36 31.05
N TRP A 745 -14.71 -37.64 31.52
CA TRP A 745 -13.67 -37.04 30.70
C TRP A 745 -12.31 -37.15 31.40
N PRO A 746 -11.22 -37.54 30.70
CA PRO A 746 -11.19 -38.07 29.35
C PRO A 746 -11.93 -39.42 29.23
N PRO A 747 -12.24 -39.89 28.00
CA PRO A 747 -12.81 -41.22 27.78
C PRO A 747 -11.92 -42.33 28.35
N THR A 748 -12.52 -43.46 28.76
CA THR A 748 -11.76 -44.62 29.27
C THR A 748 -10.80 -45.23 28.24
N ASP A 749 -11.10 -45.08 26.95
CA ASP A 749 -10.28 -45.54 25.82
C ASP A 749 -9.50 -44.38 25.16
N ALA A 750 -8.93 -43.48 25.97
CA ALA A 750 -8.18 -42.32 25.46
C ALA A 750 -6.90 -42.76 24.71
N LEU A 751 -6.92 -42.67 23.38
CA LEU A 751 -5.76 -42.87 22.51
C LEU A 751 -4.68 -41.81 22.77
N SER A 752 -3.41 -42.19 22.62
CA SER A 752 -2.25 -41.32 22.86
C SER A 752 -2.10 -40.13 21.90
N ASN A 753 -2.94 -40.07 20.86
CA ASN A 753 -2.84 -39.10 19.76
C ASN A 753 -4.14 -38.28 19.68
N GLU A 754 -4.04 -36.96 19.79
CA GLU A 754 -5.22 -36.09 19.95
C GLU A 754 -6.19 -36.17 18.77
N ASP A 755 -5.68 -36.25 17.54
CA ASP A 755 -6.52 -36.27 16.33
C ASP A 755 -7.36 -37.55 16.21
N ASP A 756 -6.82 -38.70 16.62
CA ASP A 756 -7.52 -39.99 16.61
C ASP A 756 -8.57 -40.06 17.72
N MET A 757 -8.28 -39.46 18.88
CA MET A 757 -9.25 -39.28 19.98
C MET A 757 -10.47 -38.48 19.52
N TRP A 758 -10.28 -37.37 18.78
CA TRP A 758 -11.41 -36.58 18.27
C TRP A 758 -12.27 -37.37 17.27
N GLN A 759 -11.68 -38.19 16.40
CA GLN A 759 -12.44 -39.01 15.46
C GLN A 759 -13.32 -40.04 16.17
N HIS A 760 -12.80 -40.75 17.17
CA HIS A 760 -13.58 -41.71 17.95
C HIS A 760 -14.74 -41.08 18.74
N LEU A 761 -14.55 -39.85 19.24
CA LEU A 761 -15.56 -39.11 20.00
C LEU A 761 -16.80 -38.73 19.16
N LEU A 762 -16.65 -38.57 17.85
CA LEU A 762 -17.66 -38.07 16.90
C LEU A 762 -18.66 -39.13 16.39
N THR A 763 -18.95 -40.13 17.21
CA THR A 763 -19.96 -41.16 16.97
C THR A 763 -21.15 -40.95 17.92
N GLY A 764 -22.39 -41.29 17.54
CA GLY A 764 -23.54 -41.15 18.46
C GLY A 764 -23.94 -39.71 18.79
N MET A 765 -23.72 -38.75 17.88
CA MET A 765 -24.13 -37.36 18.09
C MET A 765 -25.64 -37.16 17.81
N THR A 766 -26.26 -36.16 18.47
CA THR A 766 -27.62 -35.69 18.17
C THR A 766 -27.57 -34.38 17.40
N PHE A 767 -28.17 -34.36 16.21
CA PHE A 767 -28.28 -33.17 15.34
C PHE A 767 -29.35 -32.21 15.86
N LEU A 768 -28.98 -30.94 16.05
CA LEU A 768 -29.87 -29.88 16.54
C LEU A 768 -30.55 -29.10 15.41
N GLY A 769 -29.84 -28.87 14.30
CA GLY A 769 -30.32 -28.04 13.21
C GLY A 769 -29.19 -27.37 12.40
N THR A 770 -29.61 -26.61 11.39
CA THR A 770 -28.76 -25.81 10.51
C THR A 770 -29.17 -24.35 10.57
N LEU A 771 -28.21 -23.44 10.80
CA LEU A 771 -28.42 -22.00 10.62
C LEU A 771 -27.81 -21.54 9.30
N ALA A 772 -28.52 -20.66 8.59
CA ALA A 772 -28.12 -20.13 7.29
C ALA A 772 -27.74 -18.65 7.41
N ILE A 773 -26.48 -18.37 7.09
CA ILE A 773 -25.81 -17.08 7.27
C ILE A 773 -25.73 -16.37 5.92
N HIS A 774 -26.20 -15.14 5.87
CA HIS A 774 -26.07 -14.24 4.75
C HIS A 774 -24.88 -13.29 4.93
N ASP A 775 -24.17 -13.03 3.84
CA ASP A 775 -23.18 -11.97 3.69
C ASP A 775 -23.71 -10.96 2.64
N PRO A 776 -24.36 -9.85 3.05
CA PRO A 776 -25.08 -8.97 2.14
C PRO A 776 -24.13 -8.19 1.21
N LEU A 777 -24.60 -7.93 -0.01
CA LEU A 777 -23.95 -7.00 -0.93
C LEU A 777 -23.92 -5.57 -0.37
N ARG A 778 -22.86 -4.84 -0.71
CA ARG A 778 -22.80 -3.40 -0.50
C ARG A 778 -23.80 -2.70 -1.44
N PRO A 779 -24.68 -1.80 -0.92
CA PRO A 779 -25.74 -1.20 -1.74
C PRO A 779 -25.23 -0.41 -2.93
N GLU A 780 -24.01 0.13 -2.85
CA GLU A 780 -23.36 0.92 -3.88
C GLU A 780 -22.52 0.12 -4.90
N ALA A 781 -22.24 -1.16 -4.63
CA ALA A 781 -21.40 -1.99 -5.51
C ALA A 781 -22.03 -2.20 -6.89
N THR A 782 -23.35 -2.42 -6.97
CA THR A 782 -24.08 -2.63 -8.24
C THR A 782 -23.95 -1.42 -9.17
N HIS A 783 -24.16 -0.21 -8.64
CA HIS A 783 -24.02 1.05 -9.38
C HIS A 783 -22.57 1.30 -9.80
N ALA A 784 -21.61 1.09 -8.89
CA ALA A 784 -20.19 1.29 -9.20
C ALA A 784 -19.67 0.30 -10.26
N ILE A 785 -20.15 -0.95 -10.28
CA ILE A 785 -19.86 -1.92 -11.35
C ILE A 785 -20.42 -1.44 -12.69
N ALA A 786 -21.66 -0.93 -12.72
CA ALA A 786 -22.24 -0.36 -13.94
C ALA A 786 -21.43 0.84 -14.47
N GLN A 787 -20.92 1.70 -13.58
CA GLN A 787 -20.02 2.79 -13.95
C GLN A 787 -18.67 2.31 -14.50
N CYS A 788 -18.07 1.26 -13.91
CA CYS A 788 -16.86 0.63 -14.47
C CYS A 788 -17.10 0.10 -15.89
N ILE A 789 -18.20 -0.62 -16.11
CA ILE A 789 -18.57 -1.16 -17.42
C ILE A 789 -18.80 -0.03 -18.44
N GLN A 790 -19.51 1.05 -18.05
CA GLN A 790 -19.69 2.25 -18.88
C GLN A 790 -18.36 2.92 -19.25
N ALA A 791 -17.39 2.92 -18.33
CA ALA A 791 -16.04 3.45 -18.54
C ALA A 791 -15.12 2.52 -19.36
N GLY A 792 -15.65 1.42 -19.91
CA GLY A 792 -14.89 0.43 -20.68
C GLY A 792 -13.98 -0.45 -19.83
N VAL A 793 -14.28 -0.62 -18.54
CA VAL A 793 -13.52 -1.44 -17.59
C VAL A 793 -14.33 -2.70 -17.27
N SER A 794 -13.79 -3.86 -17.66
CA SER A 794 -14.42 -5.15 -17.36
C SER A 794 -14.25 -5.52 -15.88
N VAL A 795 -15.33 -5.92 -15.21
CA VAL A 795 -15.28 -6.43 -13.83
C VAL A 795 -15.38 -7.96 -13.87
N ARG A 796 -14.50 -8.65 -13.14
CA ARG A 796 -14.46 -10.11 -13.02
C ARG A 796 -14.49 -10.50 -11.55
N MET A 797 -15.34 -11.45 -11.15
CA MET A 797 -15.40 -11.98 -9.78
C MET A 797 -14.43 -13.16 -9.63
N VAL A 798 -13.60 -13.13 -8.60
CA VAL A 798 -12.60 -14.18 -8.31
C VAL A 798 -12.68 -14.57 -6.85
N THR A 799 -13.34 -15.69 -6.53
CA THR A 799 -13.68 -16.07 -5.16
C THR A 799 -13.31 -17.51 -4.81
N GLY A 800 -13.08 -17.78 -3.53
CA GLY A 800 -12.96 -19.13 -2.97
C GLY A 800 -14.31 -19.80 -2.68
N ASP A 801 -15.43 -19.05 -2.77
CA ASP A 801 -16.78 -19.58 -2.56
C ASP A 801 -17.20 -20.56 -3.68
N ASN A 802 -18.30 -21.27 -3.43
CA ASN A 802 -18.86 -22.27 -4.33
C ASN A 802 -19.47 -21.64 -5.61
N VAL A 803 -19.50 -22.39 -6.73
CA VAL A 803 -19.96 -21.91 -8.04
C VAL A 803 -21.38 -21.34 -8.00
N GLN A 804 -22.31 -22.03 -7.34
CA GLN A 804 -23.70 -21.61 -7.25
C GLN A 804 -23.82 -20.23 -6.60
N THR A 805 -23.14 -20.04 -5.45
CA THR A 805 -23.08 -18.78 -4.71
C THR A 805 -22.41 -17.67 -5.52
N ALA A 806 -21.27 -17.98 -6.17
CA ALA A 806 -20.54 -17.01 -6.99
C ALA A 806 -21.36 -16.56 -8.22
N ARG A 807 -22.05 -17.49 -8.89
CA ARG A 807 -22.96 -17.19 -10.02
C ARG A 807 -24.11 -16.31 -9.58
N ALA A 808 -24.81 -16.67 -8.51
CA ALA A 808 -25.96 -15.90 -8.03
C ALA A 808 -25.59 -14.46 -7.66
N ILE A 809 -24.47 -14.28 -6.94
CA ILE A 809 -23.99 -12.95 -6.56
C ILE A 809 -23.46 -12.18 -7.78
N ALA A 810 -22.82 -12.84 -8.74
CA ALA A 810 -22.39 -12.19 -9.98
C ALA A 810 -23.57 -11.72 -10.86
N GLN A 811 -24.70 -12.42 -10.83
CA GLN A 811 -25.95 -11.99 -11.46
C GLN A 811 -26.56 -10.79 -10.73
N GLU A 812 -26.65 -10.85 -9.39
CA GLU A 812 -27.17 -9.74 -8.56
C GLU A 812 -26.32 -8.46 -8.68
N CYS A 813 -25.00 -8.60 -8.85
CA CYS A 813 -24.06 -7.50 -9.12
C CYS A 813 -24.07 -6.96 -10.56
N GLY A 814 -24.72 -7.64 -11.51
CA GLY A 814 -24.62 -7.30 -12.94
C GLY A 814 -23.24 -7.58 -13.58
N ILE A 815 -22.43 -8.45 -12.96
CA ILE A 815 -21.12 -8.89 -13.48
C ILE A 815 -21.31 -9.97 -14.55
N LEU A 816 -22.22 -10.93 -14.31
CA LEU A 816 -22.45 -12.04 -15.22
C LEU A 816 -23.40 -11.64 -16.35
N THR A 817 -22.92 -11.64 -17.60
CA THR A 817 -23.73 -11.47 -18.81
C THR A 817 -24.08 -12.81 -19.44
N ASP A 818 -25.03 -12.84 -20.38
CA ASP A 818 -25.52 -14.09 -21.02
C ASP A 818 -24.41 -14.88 -21.74
N ASN A 819 -23.38 -14.19 -22.23
CA ASN A 819 -22.20 -14.78 -22.88
C ASN A 819 -21.02 -15.04 -21.91
N GLY A 820 -21.22 -14.82 -20.61
CA GLY A 820 -20.20 -14.88 -19.58
C GLY A 820 -19.82 -16.30 -19.17
N VAL A 821 -18.52 -16.60 -19.14
CA VAL A 821 -18.01 -17.89 -18.68
C VAL A 821 -17.84 -17.88 -17.15
N VAL A 822 -18.36 -18.94 -16.52
CA VAL A 822 -18.21 -19.26 -15.09
C VAL A 822 -17.40 -20.57 -14.99
N MET A 823 -16.35 -20.59 -14.18
CA MET A 823 -15.40 -21.71 -14.09
C MET A 823 -14.96 -22.00 -12.64
N GLU A 824 -14.61 -23.25 -12.32
CA GLU A 824 -13.94 -23.60 -11.05
C GLU A 824 -12.41 -23.54 -11.16
N GLY A 825 -11.74 -23.14 -10.07
CA GLY A 825 -10.27 -23.03 -10.00
C GLY A 825 -9.51 -24.31 -10.41
N TRP A 826 -10.06 -25.50 -10.14
CA TRP A 826 -9.43 -26.75 -10.58
C TRP A 826 -9.53 -26.98 -12.09
N GLN A 827 -10.60 -26.49 -12.74
CA GLN A 827 -10.72 -26.54 -14.20
C GLN A 827 -9.73 -25.56 -14.81
N PHE A 828 -9.67 -24.34 -14.28
CA PHE A 828 -8.75 -23.29 -14.73
C PHE A 828 -7.28 -23.71 -14.66
N ARG A 829 -6.85 -24.40 -13.59
CA ARG A 829 -5.48 -24.94 -13.47
C ARG A 829 -5.14 -26.04 -14.47
N ASN A 830 -6.13 -26.75 -14.99
CA ASN A 830 -5.94 -27.89 -15.88
C ASN A 830 -6.04 -27.52 -17.37
N LEU A 831 -6.31 -26.25 -17.70
CA LEU A 831 -6.32 -25.75 -19.07
C LEU A 831 -4.89 -25.57 -19.60
N ASP A 832 -4.69 -25.88 -20.88
CA ASP A 832 -3.48 -25.48 -21.57
C ASP A 832 -3.43 -23.96 -21.77
N VAL A 833 -2.22 -23.40 -21.84
CA VAL A 833 -2.02 -21.93 -21.89
C VAL A 833 -2.71 -21.28 -23.10
N THR A 834 -2.83 -22.00 -24.23
CA THR A 834 -3.56 -21.53 -25.42
C THR A 834 -5.07 -21.50 -25.19
N GLU A 835 -5.66 -22.58 -24.66
CA GLU A 835 -7.09 -22.65 -24.33
C GLU A 835 -7.48 -21.58 -23.30
N MET A 836 -6.57 -21.34 -22.34
CA MET A 836 -6.72 -20.28 -21.36
C MET A 836 -6.82 -18.90 -22.03
N TYR A 837 -5.99 -18.58 -23.02
CA TYR A 837 -6.08 -17.31 -23.74
C TYR A 837 -7.37 -17.14 -24.56
N ASP A 838 -7.95 -18.22 -25.09
CA ASP A 838 -9.24 -18.17 -25.79
C ASP A 838 -10.42 -17.91 -24.83
N ILE A 839 -10.34 -18.41 -23.58
CA ILE A 839 -11.40 -18.31 -22.57
C ILE A 839 -11.30 -17.01 -21.77
N LEU A 840 -10.10 -16.51 -21.47
CA LEU A 840 -9.84 -15.36 -20.60
C LEU A 840 -10.64 -14.09 -20.93
N PRO A 841 -10.85 -13.69 -22.21
CA PRO A 841 -11.69 -12.54 -22.55
C PRO A 841 -13.11 -12.65 -21.98
N ASN A 842 -13.72 -13.83 -22.07
CA ASN A 842 -15.11 -14.09 -21.68
C ASN A 842 -15.27 -14.61 -20.23
N LEU A 843 -14.17 -14.94 -19.56
CA LEU A 843 -14.18 -15.38 -18.16
C LEU A 843 -14.59 -14.22 -17.23
N GLN A 844 -15.77 -14.35 -16.62
CA GLN A 844 -16.33 -13.33 -15.71
C GLN A 844 -16.35 -13.78 -14.25
N VAL A 845 -16.45 -15.09 -13.99
CA VAL A 845 -16.49 -15.64 -12.62
C VAL A 845 -15.55 -16.84 -12.50
N LEU A 846 -14.56 -16.73 -11.61
CA LEU A 846 -13.70 -17.84 -11.18
C LEU A 846 -14.03 -18.19 -9.72
N ALA A 847 -14.68 -19.34 -9.52
CA ALA A 847 -15.13 -19.84 -8.22
C ALA A 847 -14.21 -20.94 -7.68
N ARG A 848 -14.27 -21.22 -6.37
CA ARG A 848 -13.36 -22.14 -5.66
C ARG A 848 -11.87 -21.93 -5.98
N SER A 849 -11.47 -20.68 -6.20
CA SER A 849 -10.09 -20.31 -6.53
C SER A 849 -9.15 -20.43 -5.32
N SER A 850 -7.95 -20.94 -5.56
CA SER A 850 -6.82 -20.84 -4.63
C SER A 850 -6.06 -19.51 -4.82
N PRO A 851 -5.22 -19.08 -3.86
CA PRO A 851 -4.35 -17.90 -4.01
C PRO A 851 -3.51 -17.93 -5.31
N GLU A 852 -3.04 -19.11 -5.68
CA GLU A 852 -2.23 -19.37 -6.88
C GLU A 852 -3.06 -19.19 -8.16
N ASP A 853 -4.33 -19.62 -8.17
CA ASP A 853 -5.24 -19.41 -9.29
C ASP A 853 -5.47 -17.91 -9.53
N LYS A 854 -5.71 -17.15 -8.44
CA LYS A 854 -5.90 -15.70 -8.51
C LYS A 854 -4.68 -15.00 -9.10
N LYS A 855 -3.48 -15.36 -8.63
CA LYS A 855 -2.21 -14.84 -9.16
C LYS A 855 -2.02 -15.21 -10.64
N THR A 856 -2.31 -16.45 -11.02
CA THR A 856 -2.13 -16.95 -12.40
C THR A 856 -3.07 -16.23 -13.36
N LEU A 857 -4.34 -16.06 -12.99
CA LEU A 857 -5.32 -15.26 -13.73
C LEU A 857 -4.81 -13.83 -13.98
N VAL A 858 -4.34 -13.15 -12.93
CA VAL A 858 -3.80 -11.78 -13.03
C VAL A 858 -2.58 -11.71 -13.94
N GLN A 859 -1.66 -12.67 -13.85
CA GLN A 859 -0.48 -12.73 -14.72
C GLN A 859 -0.88 -12.92 -16.20
N ARG A 860 -1.77 -13.86 -16.50
CA ARG A 860 -2.17 -14.16 -17.89
C ARG A 860 -2.97 -13.04 -18.55
N LEU A 861 -3.77 -12.30 -17.77
CA LEU A 861 -4.41 -11.09 -18.25
C LEU A 861 -3.39 -9.98 -18.57
N LYS A 862 -2.33 -9.84 -17.76
CA LYS A 862 -1.22 -8.92 -18.06
C LYS A 862 -0.41 -9.36 -19.29
N ASP A 863 -0.25 -10.67 -19.50
CA ASP A 863 0.40 -11.24 -20.70
C ASP A 863 -0.39 -10.91 -21.97
N LEU A 864 -1.73 -10.86 -21.90
CA LEU A 864 -2.62 -10.36 -22.97
C LEU A 864 -2.54 -8.83 -23.19
N GLY A 865 -1.75 -8.11 -22.40
CA GLY A 865 -1.54 -6.67 -22.51
C GLY A 865 -2.46 -5.82 -21.62
N GLU A 866 -3.44 -6.42 -20.95
CA GLU A 866 -4.41 -5.72 -20.10
C GLU A 866 -3.73 -4.98 -18.94
N THR A 867 -4.36 -3.90 -18.45
CA THR A 867 -3.97 -3.23 -17.21
C THR A 867 -4.87 -3.73 -16.10
N VAL A 868 -4.33 -4.59 -15.24
CA VAL A 868 -5.13 -5.37 -14.28
C VAL A 868 -5.10 -4.74 -12.90
N ALA A 869 -6.25 -4.26 -12.45
CA ALA A 869 -6.52 -3.94 -11.06
C ALA A 869 -7.07 -5.18 -10.33
N VAL A 870 -6.68 -5.37 -9.07
CA VAL A 870 -7.16 -6.46 -8.21
C VAL A 870 -7.65 -5.89 -6.89
N THR A 871 -8.79 -6.35 -6.38
CA THR A 871 -9.28 -6.02 -5.03
C THR A 871 -9.33 -7.27 -4.16
N GLY A 872 -9.02 -7.13 -2.87
CA GLY A 872 -9.14 -8.21 -1.89
C GLY A 872 -8.95 -7.75 -0.46
N ASP A 873 -9.42 -8.53 0.50
CA ASP A 873 -9.35 -8.24 1.95
C ASP A 873 -8.48 -9.27 2.69
N GLY A 874 -8.35 -10.49 2.18
CA GLY A 874 -7.72 -11.61 2.86
C GLY A 874 -6.22 -11.78 2.61
N THR A 875 -5.58 -12.57 3.48
CA THR A 875 -4.20 -13.05 3.28
C THR A 875 -4.02 -13.78 1.95
N ASN A 876 -5.07 -14.49 1.53
CA ASN A 876 -5.15 -15.25 0.28
C ASN A 876 -5.00 -14.37 -0.97
N ASP A 877 -5.33 -13.08 -0.88
CA ASP A 877 -5.28 -12.15 -2.01
C ASP A 877 -3.90 -11.49 -2.17
N GLY A 878 -3.07 -11.51 -1.12
CA GLY A 878 -1.74 -10.90 -1.10
C GLY A 878 -0.85 -11.21 -2.33
N PRO A 879 -0.75 -12.48 -2.79
CA PRO A 879 0.01 -12.82 -4.00
C PRO A 879 -0.56 -12.21 -5.29
N ALA A 880 -1.89 -12.08 -5.40
CA ALA A 880 -2.57 -11.50 -6.56
C ALA A 880 -2.50 -9.97 -6.54
N LEU A 881 -2.73 -9.34 -5.38
CA LEU A 881 -2.59 -7.90 -5.14
C LEU A 881 -1.20 -7.39 -5.50
N ARG A 882 -0.15 -8.16 -5.16
CA ARG A 882 1.25 -7.82 -5.48
C ARG A 882 1.63 -8.10 -6.95
N ALA A 883 0.91 -8.99 -7.63
CA ALA A 883 1.14 -9.30 -9.06
C ALA A 883 0.38 -8.36 -10.01
N ALA A 884 -0.68 -7.72 -9.52
CA ALA A 884 -1.49 -6.73 -10.23
C ALA A 884 -0.67 -5.51 -10.70
N ASP A 885 -1.23 -4.72 -11.62
CA ASP A 885 -0.70 -3.39 -11.93
C ASP A 885 -1.15 -2.36 -10.88
N VAL A 886 -2.33 -2.58 -10.28
CA VAL A 886 -2.85 -1.85 -9.12
C VAL A 886 -3.54 -2.84 -8.17
N GLY A 887 -2.99 -3.02 -6.96
CA GLY A 887 -3.68 -3.75 -5.89
C GLY A 887 -4.51 -2.81 -5.01
N PHE A 888 -5.74 -3.19 -4.71
CA PHE A 888 -6.64 -2.52 -3.76
C PHE A 888 -6.91 -3.40 -2.55
N SER A 889 -6.82 -2.84 -1.35
CA SER A 889 -7.22 -3.52 -0.11
C SER A 889 -8.29 -2.75 0.63
N MET A 890 -9.19 -3.47 1.29
CA MET A 890 -10.10 -2.91 2.28
C MET A 890 -9.32 -2.29 3.46
N GLY A 891 -9.72 -1.10 3.89
CA GLY A 891 -9.10 -0.32 4.96
C GLY A 891 -9.61 -0.70 6.35
N ILE A 892 -10.90 -1.05 6.46
CA ILE A 892 -11.54 -1.49 7.71
C ILE A 892 -11.50 -3.01 7.79
N SER A 893 -12.14 -3.71 6.84
CA SER A 893 -12.29 -5.17 6.84
C SER A 893 -11.02 -5.92 6.42
N GLY A 894 -10.07 -5.24 5.78
CA GLY A 894 -8.88 -5.85 5.19
C GLY A 894 -7.81 -6.22 6.21
N THR A 895 -7.22 -7.39 6.01
CA THR A 895 -6.04 -7.85 6.75
C THR A 895 -4.82 -6.94 6.49
N ASP A 896 -3.93 -6.80 7.48
CA ASP A 896 -2.68 -6.05 7.30
C ASP A 896 -1.82 -6.60 6.16
N VAL A 897 -1.85 -7.93 5.97
CA VAL A 897 -1.16 -8.60 4.86
C VAL A 897 -1.68 -8.12 3.50
N ALA A 898 -3.00 -7.97 3.35
CA ALA A 898 -3.60 -7.40 2.14
C ALA A 898 -3.27 -5.91 1.99
N LYS A 899 -3.37 -5.11 3.07
CA LYS A 899 -3.00 -3.69 3.11
C LYS A 899 -1.52 -3.42 2.78
N GLU A 900 -0.63 -4.35 3.14
CA GLU A 900 0.78 -4.25 2.82
C GLU A 900 1.10 -4.71 1.38
N ALA A 901 0.32 -5.66 0.84
CA ALA A 901 0.45 -6.13 -0.54
C ALA A 901 -0.21 -5.19 -1.57
N SER A 902 -1.17 -4.36 -1.18
CA SER A 902 -1.90 -3.44 -2.04
C SER A 902 -1.15 -2.13 -2.32
N SER A 903 -1.46 -1.53 -3.47
CA SER A 903 -0.98 -0.22 -3.89
C SER A 903 -1.84 0.93 -3.36
N ILE A 904 -3.14 0.68 -3.17
CA ILE A 904 -4.14 1.64 -2.70
C ILE A 904 -5.00 0.95 -1.62
N VAL A 905 -5.30 1.67 -0.53
CA VAL A 905 -6.18 1.20 0.55
C VAL A 905 -7.47 2.01 0.52
N LEU A 906 -8.61 1.33 0.50
CA LEU A 906 -9.94 1.92 0.53
C LEU A 906 -10.35 2.15 1.99
N MET A 907 -10.20 3.37 2.50
CA MET A 907 -10.41 3.72 3.91
C MET A 907 -11.84 3.51 4.40
N ASP A 908 -12.82 3.44 3.50
CA ASP A 908 -14.25 3.24 3.74
C ASP A 908 -14.78 1.87 3.30
N ASP A 909 -13.90 1.00 2.78
CA ASP A 909 -14.22 -0.28 2.13
C ASP A 909 -15.26 -0.17 0.98
N ASN A 910 -15.42 1.00 0.37
CA ASN A 910 -16.47 1.23 -0.61
C ASN A 910 -15.97 0.93 -2.04
N PHE A 911 -16.73 0.15 -2.81
CA PHE A 911 -16.38 -0.16 -4.21
C PHE A 911 -16.45 1.09 -5.13
N SER A 912 -17.29 2.09 -4.82
CA SER A 912 -17.32 3.35 -5.58
C SER A 912 -16.01 4.13 -5.50
N SER A 913 -15.24 3.96 -4.42
CA SER A 913 -13.91 4.58 -4.25
C SER A 913 -12.93 4.13 -5.34
N ILE A 914 -13.13 2.94 -5.94
CA ILE A 914 -12.36 2.45 -7.10
C ILE A 914 -12.72 3.26 -8.37
N VAL A 915 -14.00 3.61 -8.56
CA VAL A 915 -14.46 4.46 -9.68
C VAL A 915 -13.83 5.85 -9.57
N SER A 916 -13.81 6.44 -8.38
CA SER A 916 -13.12 7.70 -8.11
C SER A 916 -11.60 7.60 -8.37
N ALA A 917 -10.97 6.46 -8.07
CA ALA A 917 -9.55 6.24 -8.40
C ALA A 917 -9.28 6.17 -9.92
N ILE A 918 -10.21 5.60 -10.71
CA ILE A 918 -10.14 5.64 -12.19
C ILE A 918 -10.30 7.07 -12.70
N GLU A 919 -11.27 7.82 -12.15
CA GLU A 919 -11.52 9.21 -12.52
C GLU A 919 -10.30 10.11 -12.24
N TRP A 920 -9.70 10.01 -11.06
CA TRP A 920 -8.46 10.71 -10.71
C TRP A 920 -7.28 10.31 -11.61
N GLY A 921 -7.04 9.01 -11.81
CA GLY A 921 -5.92 8.52 -12.61
C GLY A 921 -5.99 8.94 -14.09
N ARG A 922 -7.20 8.96 -14.66
CA ARG A 922 -7.44 9.48 -16.01
C ARG A 922 -7.26 11.01 -16.08
N SER A 923 -7.73 11.73 -15.07
CA SER A 923 -7.63 13.20 -15.00
C SER A 923 -6.18 13.68 -14.87
N ILE A 924 -5.34 12.96 -14.12
CA ILE A 924 -3.89 13.21 -14.04
C ILE A 924 -3.22 13.02 -15.41
N ASN A 925 -3.57 11.96 -16.14
CA ASN A 925 -3.06 11.74 -17.49
C ASN A 925 -3.48 12.87 -18.45
N ASP A 926 -4.73 13.33 -18.41
CA ASP A 926 -5.19 14.43 -19.25
C ASP A 926 -4.52 15.77 -18.87
N ALA A 927 -4.34 16.07 -17.57
CA ALA A 927 -3.61 17.25 -17.10
C ALA A 927 -2.16 17.30 -17.63
N VAL A 928 -1.45 16.17 -17.60
CA VAL A 928 -0.10 16.07 -18.14
C VAL A 928 -0.08 16.18 -19.67
N LYS A 929 -1.07 15.63 -20.39
CA LYS A 929 -1.21 15.84 -21.85
C LYS A 929 -1.48 17.30 -22.20
N LYS A 930 -2.33 18.01 -21.45
CA LYS A 930 -2.56 19.47 -21.61
C LYS A 930 -1.26 20.24 -21.44
N PHE A 931 -0.51 19.96 -20.37
CA PHE A 931 0.79 20.59 -20.11
C PHE A 931 1.77 20.34 -21.27
N LEU A 932 1.87 19.10 -21.78
CA LEU A 932 2.69 18.81 -22.96
C LEU A 932 2.28 19.60 -24.20
N HIS A 933 0.98 19.76 -24.47
CA HIS A 933 0.51 20.52 -25.64
C HIS A 933 0.90 22.00 -25.53
N PHE A 934 0.69 22.60 -24.35
CA PHE A 934 1.11 23.97 -24.06
C PHE A 934 2.63 24.14 -24.23
N GLN A 935 3.41 23.32 -23.54
CA GLN A 935 4.87 23.39 -23.52
C GLN A 935 5.49 23.20 -24.90
N LEU A 936 5.03 22.21 -25.67
CA LEU A 936 5.57 21.95 -27.01
C LEU A 936 5.22 23.06 -28.00
N THR A 937 4.02 23.63 -27.92
CA THR A 937 3.64 24.78 -28.75
C THR A 937 4.59 25.94 -28.49
N ALA A 938 4.83 26.26 -27.22
CA ALA A 938 5.66 27.40 -26.86
C ALA A 938 7.17 27.18 -27.11
N ASN A 939 7.69 25.97 -26.88
CA ASN A 939 9.08 25.63 -27.21
C ASN A 939 9.34 25.64 -28.72
N ILE A 940 8.42 25.08 -29.53
CA ILE A 940 8.54 25.11 -31.00
C ILE A 940 8.56 26.55 -31.50
N THR A 941 7.65 27.41 -31.03
CA THR A 941 7.58 28.78 -31.52
C THR A 941 8.75 29.64 -31.04
N ALA A 942 9.19 29.50 -29.80
CA ALA A 942 10.38 30.19 -29.29
C ALA A 942 11.65 29.78 -30.07
N VAL A 943 11.86 28.48 -30.31
CA VAL A 943 13.04 27.98 -31.03
C VAL A 943 13.01 28.41 -32.50
N THR A 944 11.88 28.25 -33.22
CA THR A 944 11.79 28.67 -34.62
C THR A 944 11.91 30.18 -34.79
N LEU A 945 11.28 30.98 -33.92
CA LEU A 945 11.40 32.44 -33.95
C LEU A 945 12.84 32.90 -33.69
N THR A 946 13.51 32.31 -32.69
CA THR A 946 14.92 32.62 -32.38
C THR A 946 15.83 32.25 -33.56
N PHE A 947 15.60 31.08 -34.18
CA PHE A 947 16.37 30.62 -35.33
C PHE A 947 16.23 31.57 -36.53
N GLU A 948 15.00 31.81 -36.99
CA GLU A 948 14.74 32.61 -38.20
C GLU A 948 15.14 34.08 -38.02
N SER A 949 14.84 34.70 -36.87
CA SER A 949 15.27 36.09 -36.59
C SER A 949 16.79 36.24 -36.57
N SER A 950 17.51 35.31 -35.93
CA SER A 950 18.98 35.32 -35.91
C SER A 950 19.59 35.18 -37.31
N VAL A 951 19.01 34.32 -38.15
CA VAL A 951 19.50 34.10 -39.53
C VAL A 951 19.21 35.31 -40.41
N SER A 952 18.02 35.89 -40.29
CA SER A 952 17.58 37.04 -41.10
C SER A 952 18.22 38.37 -40.69
N SER A 953 18.57 38.56 -39.42
CA SER A 953 19.21 39.79 -38.94
C SER A 953 20.65 39.93 -39.45
N ASP A 954 21.02 41.08 -40.02
CA ASP A 954 22.36 41.33 -40.58
C ASP A 954 23.48 41.26 -39.53
N THR A 955 23.17 41.59 -38.27
CA THR A 955 24.06 41.48 -37.11
C THR A 955 24.10 40.09 -36.48
N GLY A 956 23.20 39.18 -36.89
CA GLY A 956 23.04 37.86 -36.28
C GLY A 956 22.32 37.89 -34.93
N GLU A 957 21.61 38.97 -34.62
CA GLU A 957 20.88 39.17 -33.36
C GLU A 957 19.48 38.55 -33.42
N SER A 958 19.09 37.85 -32.35
CA SER A 958 17.76 37.27 -32.18
C SER A 958 16.78 38.30 -31.61
N ILE A 959 15.53 38.30 -32.09
CA ILE A 959 14.50 39.26 -31.65
C ILE A 959 14.08 39.08 -30.18
N ILE A 960 14.35 37.90 -29.61
CA ILE A 960 14.27 37.62 -28.18
C ILE A 960 15.69 37.38 -27.67
N SER A 961 16.12 38.15 -26.68
CA SER A 961 17.45 38.00 -26.06
C SER A 961 17.57 36.69 -25.25
N PRO A 962 18.79 36.15 -25.06
CA PRO A 962 19.05 35.03 -24.15
C PRO A 962 18.39 35.15 -22.77
N ALA A 963 18.43 36.34 -22.16
CA ALA A 963 17.84 36.57 -20.85
C ALA A 963 16.29 36.52 -20.87
N GLN A 964 15.67 37.08 -21.90
CA GLN A 964 14.22 36.98 -22.11
C GLN A 964 13.78 35.53 -22.40
N LEU A 965 14.56 34.78 -23.17
CA LEU A 965 14.32 33.35 -23.42
C LEU A 965 14.33 32.52 -22.12
N LEU A 966 15.31 32.74 -21.24
CA LEU A 966 15.36 32.11 -19.91
C LEU A 966 14.18 32.50 -19.02
N TRP A 967 13.75 33.76 -19.06
CA TRP A 967 12.59 34.25 -18.30
C TRP A 967 11.26 33.66 -18.80
N ILE A 968 11.10 33.56 -20.13
CA ILE A 968 9.95 32.90 -20.76
C ILE A 968 9.92 31.42 -20.35
N ASN A 969 11.05 30.69 -20.46
CA ASN A 969 11.17 29.30 -20.01
C ASN A 969 10.71 29.14 -18.56
N LEU A 970 11.27 29.93 -17.63
CA LEU A 970 10.89 29.89 -16.21
C LEU A 970 9.37 29.97 -15.97
N ILE A 971 8.69 30.88 -16.67
CA ILE A 971 7.24 31.09 -16.52
C ILE A 971 6.43 29.98 -17.18
N MET A 972 6.79 29.56 -18.38
CA MET A 972 6.11 28.48 -19.10
C MET A 972 6.26 27.16 -18.35
N ASP A 973 7.47 26.81 -17.92
CA ASP A 973 7.74 25.52 -17.28
C ASP A 973 7.17 25.45 -15.87
N THR A 974 7.40 26.46 -15.00
CA THR A 974 7.02 26.34 -13.59
C THR A 974 5.58 26.77 -13.29
N LEU A 975 5.11 27.88 -13.85
CA LEU A 975 3.76 28.40 -13.55
C LEU A 975 2.68 27.66 -14.33
N ALA A 976 2.91 27.28 -15.60
CA ALA A 976 1.93 26.49 -16.33
C ALA A 976 1.86 25.04 -15.82
N ALA A 977 2.98 24.44 -15.41
CA ALA A 977 2.96 23.15 -14.72
C ALA A 977 2.12 23.20 -13.45
N LEU A 978 2.28 24.25 -12.63
CA LEU A 978 1.48 24.44 -11.42
C LEU A 978 -0.01 24.66 -11.73
N ALA A 979 -0.34 25.48 -12.72
CA ALA A 979 -1.73 25.73 -13.11
C ALA A 979 -2.40 24.44 -13.62
N LEU A 980 -1.86 23.83 -14.67
CA LEU A 980 -2.48 22.68 -15.35
C LEU A 980 -2.48 21.40 -14.50
N ALA A 981 -1.53 21.24 -13.55
CA ALA A 981 -1.55 20.12 -12.60
C ALA A 981 -2.64 20.23 -11.52
N THR A 982 -3.33 21.38 -11.39
CA THR A 982 -4.36 21.59 -10.35
C THR A 982 -5.80 21.34 -10.83
N ASP A 983 -6.00 21.08 -12.12
CA ASP A 983 -7.29 20.85 -12.75
C ASP A 983 -8.15 19.82 -11.98
N PRO A 984 -9.46 20.09 -11.78
CA PRO A 984 -10.39 19.11 -11.23
C PRO A 984 -10.76 18.03 -12.27
N PRO A 985 -11.17 16.83 -11.83
CA PRO A 985 -11.70 15.80 -12.70
C PRO A 985 -13.04 16.24 -13.30
N ASN A 986 -13.31 15.76 -14.50
CA ASN A 986 -14.60 15.93 -15.17
C ASN A 986 -15.30 14.57 -15.30
N ALA A 987 -16.57 14.47 -14.92
CA ALA A 987 -17.33 13.21 -15.00
C ALA A 987 -17.40 12.60 -16.42
N SER A 988 -17.20 13.39 -17.48
CA SER A 988 -17.06 12.91 -18.86
C SER A 988 -15.88 11.96 -19.09
N VAL A 989 -14.89 11.97 -18.18
CA VAL A 989 -13.71 11.09 -18.21
C VAL A 989 -14.09 9.60 -18.02
N LEU A 990 -15.25 9.33 -17.40
CA LEU A 990 -15.83 7.99 -17.26
C LEU A 990 -16.68 7.55 -18.48
N GLN A 991 -16.88 8.40 -19.49
CA GLN A 991 -17.68 8.08 -20.69
C GLN A 991 -16.85 7.58 -21.88
N ARG A 992 -15.53 7.49 -21.72
CA ARG A 992 -14.59 6.97 -22.73
C ARG A 992 -13.95 5.65 -22.26
N ALA A 993 -13.52 4.83 -23.23
CA ALA A 993 -12.67 3.67 -22.98
C ALA A 993 -11.28 4.09 -22.42
N PRO A 994 -10.58 3.21 -21.69
CA PRO A 994 -9.22 3.46 -21.20
C PRO A 994 -8.19 3.56 -22.34
N ASP A 995 -7.12 4.33 -22.13
CA ASP A 995 -5.99 4.40 -23.06
C ASP A 995 -5.16 3.11 -23.01
N THR A 996 -4.87 2.52 -24.17
CA THR A 996 -3.98 1.36 -24.26
C THR A 996 -2.52 1.73 -23.95
N LYS A 997 -1.71 0.75 -23.52
CA LYS A 997 -0.28 0.94 -23.28
C LYS A 997 0.47 1.46 -24.52
N ALA A 998 -0.01 1.12 -25.72
CA ALA A 998 0.53 1.57 -27.02
C ALA A 998 0.08 2.97 -27.45
N THR A 999 -0.95 3.57 -26.82
CA THR A 999 -1.43 4.91 -27.17
C THR A 999 -0.30 5.94 -26.97
N PRO A 1000 0.02 6.76 -27.99
CA PRO A 1000 1.00 7.84 -27.86
C PRO A 1000 0.45 8.97 -26.97
N LEU A 1001 1.31 9.65 -26.20
CA LEU A 1001 0.85 10.76 -25.34
C LEU A 1001 0.20 11.89 -26.14
N ILE A 1002 0.73 12.17 -27.34
CA ILE A 1002 0.24 13.19 -28.25
C ILE A 1002 -0.45 12.48 -29.42
N SER A 1003 -1.77 12.66 -29.53
CA SER A 1003 -2.55 12.12 -30.63
C SER A 1003 -2.32 12.91 -31.93
N VAL A 1004 -2.78 12.39 -33.07
CA VAL A 1004 -2.74 13.12 -34.36
C VAL A 1004 -3.50 14.45 -34.26
N THR A 1005 -4.63 14.47 -33.52
CA THR A 1005 -5.38 15.69 -33.23
C THR A 1005 -4.60 16.65 -32.32
N GLY A 1006 -3.85 16.13 -31.34
CA GLY A 1006 -2.93 16.92 -30.51
C GLY A 1006 -1.85 17.59 -31.35
N TRP A 1007 -1.18 16.85 -32.24
CA TRP A 1007 -0.20 17.40 -33.19
C TRP A 1007 -0.80 18.46 -34.11
N LYS A 1008 -2.03 18.25 -34.61
CA LYS A 1008 -2.76 19.26 -35.40
C LYS A 1008 -2.97 20.56 -34.63
N MET A 1009 -3.30 20.48 -33.33
CA MET A 1009 -3.47 21.67 -32.49
C MET A 1009 -2.13 22.36 -32.20
N ILE A 1010 -1.09 21.60 -31.80
CA ILE A 1010 0.26 22.14 -31.54
C ILE A 1010 0.79 22.88 -32.76
N VAL A 1011 0.78 22.23 -33.93
CA VAL A 1011 1.30 22.84 -35.18
C VAL A 1011 0.41 23.97 -35.67
N GLY A 1012 -0.91 23.86 -35.52
CA GLY A 1012 -1.86 24.93 -35.87
C GLY A 1012 -1.64 26.21 -35.04
N GLN A 1013 -1.52 26.07 -33.72
CA GLN A 1013 -1.19 27.19 -32.83
C GLN A 1013 0.22 27.72 -33.11
N ALA A 1014 1.20 26.85 -33.30
CA ALA A 1014 2.57 27.26 -33.58
C ALA A 1014 2.66 28.09 -34.88
N MET A 1015 1.98 27.68 -35.96
CA MET A 1015 1.93 28.45 -37.21
C MET A 1015 1.20 29.78 -37.03
N TYR A 1016 0.10 29.83 -36.26
CA TYR A 1016 -0.58 31.11 -35.96
C TYR A 1016 0.35 32.06 -35.19
N GLN A 1017 1.01 31.56 -34.13
CA GLN A 1017 1.95 32.36 -33.34
C GLN A 1017 3.11 32.86 -34.20
N LEU A 1018 3.77 31.98 -34.96
CA LEU A 1018 4.87 32.37 -35.86
C LEU A 1018 4.43 33.39 -36.92
N LEU A 1019 3.24 33.23 -37.51
CA LEU A 1019 2.74 34.18 -38.52
C LEU A 1019 2.51 35.59 -37.93
N VAL A 1020 1.94 35.69 -36.72
CA VAL A 1020 1.79 36.99 -36.04
C VAL A 1020 3.16 37.58 -35.72
N MET A 1021 4.08 36.77 -35.17
CA MET A 1021 5.41 37.23 -34.77
C MET A 1021 6.24 37.69 -35.97
N PHE A 1022 6.25 36.95 -37.09
CA PHE A 1022 6.96 37.36 -38.31
C PHE A 1022 6.34 38.59 -38.99
N ILE A 1023 5.02 38.80 -38.89
CA ILE A 1023 4.40 40.04 -39.38
C ILE A 1023 4.84 41.25 -38.53
N LEU A 1024 4.97 41.08 -37.20
CA LEU A 1024 5.44 42.14 -36.31
C LEU A 1024 6.95 42.39 -36.42
N ASP A 1025 7.74 41.35 -36.69
CA ASP A 1025 9.17 41.45 -36.98
C ASP A 1025 9.41 42.20 -38.31
N PHE A 1026 9.04 41.59 -39.44
CA PHE A 1026 9.37 42.10 -40.77
C PHE A 1026 8.56 43.32 -41.23
N LYS A 1027 7.37 43.56 -40.66
CA LYS A 1027 6.46 44.65 -41.07
C LYS A 1027 5.94 45.50 -39.91
N GLY A 1028 6.41 45.29 -38.68
CA GLY A 1028 5.93 46.03 -37.51
C GLY A 1028 6.19 47.54 -37.61
N SER A 1029 7.34 47.94 -38.15
CA SER A 1029 7.69 49.36 -38.39
C SER A 1029 6.71 50.08 -39.32
N ASP A 1030 6.35 49.45 -40.45
CA ASP A 1030 5.38 49.98 -41.42
C ASP A 1030 3.92 49.90 -40.93
N LEU A 1031 3.60 48.91 -40.10
CA LEU A 1031 2.27 48.69 -39.56
C LEU A 1031 1.96 49.65 -38.40
N LEU A 1032 2.90 49.79 -37.46
CA LEU A 1032 2.86 50.76 -36.37
C LEU A 1032 3.44 52.11 -36.84
N LYS A 1033 2.71 52.78 -37.75
CA LYS A 1033 3.00 54.07 -38.43
C LYS A 1033 3.27 55.31 -37.55
N ARG A 1034 3.69 55.13 -36.30
CA ARG A 1034 3.84 56.17 -35.27
C ARG A 1034 5.11 56.04 -34.43
N MET A 1035 5.92 55.00 -34.65
CA MET A 1035 7.25 54.83 -34.04
C MET A 1035 8.24 55.74 -34.76
N ARG A 1036 9.13 56.43 -34.02
CA ARG A 1036 10.25 57.17 -34.65
C ARG A 1036 11.31 56.18 -35.12
N PRO A 1037 12.15 56.52 -36.12
CA PRO A 1037 13.20 55.63 -36.61
C PRO A 1037 14.27 55.25 -35.57
N ASP A 1038 14.31 55.90 -34.40
CA ASP A 1038 15.21 55.57 -33.28
C ASP A 1038 14.63 54.54 -32.27
N ASP A 1039 13.35 54.15 -32.38
CA ASP A 1039 12.61 53.35 -31.38
C ASP A 1039 12.71 51.81 -31.57
N ALA A 1040 13.86 51.28 -32.02
CA ALA A 1040 14.06 49.85 -32.28
C ALA A 1040 13.75 48.97 -31.04
N THR A 1041 14.23 49.39 -29.86
CA THR A 1041 13.98 48.73 -28.57
C THR A 1041 12.50 48.69 -28.19
N THR A 1042 11.72 49.67 -28.64
CA THR A 1042 10.27 49.73 -28.40
C THR A 1042 9.54 48.68 -29.25
N LEU A 1043 10.03 48.38 -30.46
CA LEU A 1043 9.48 47.33 -31.32
C LEU A 1043 9.78 45.94 -30.75
N GLU A 1044 11.02 45.68 -30.36
CA GLU A 1044 11.44 44.44 -29.67
C GLU A 1044 10.60 44.20 -28.40
N THR A 1045 10.39 45.24 -27.59
CA THR A 1045 9.56 45.17 -26.38
C THR A 1045 8.09 44.87 -26.70
N PHE A 1046 7.55 45.41 -27.80
CA PHE A 1046 6.19 45.12 -28.24
C PHE A 1046 6.05 43.67 -28.76
N VAL A 1047 7.02 43.20 -29.53
CA VAL A 1047 7.12 41.82 -30.04
C VAL A 1047 7.20 40.84 -28.87
N PHE A 1048 8.10 41.07 -27.91
CA PHE A 1048 8.24 40.25 -26.69
C PHE A 1048 6.94 40.21 -25.87
N ASN A 1049 6.31 41.37 -25.59
CA ASN A 1049 5.04 41.41 -24.87
C ASN A 1049 3.93 40.65 -25.64
N THR A 1050 3.87 40.78 -26.96
CA THR A 1050 2.90 40.05 -27.78
C THR A 1050 3.09 38.55 -27.66
N PHE A 1051 4.34 38.05 -27.72
CA PHE A 1051 4.64 36.65 -27.49
C PHE A 1051 4.17 36.15 -26.11
N VAL A 1052 4.50 36.88 -25.05
CA VAL A 1052 4.14 36.53 -23.67
C VAL A 1052 2.63 36.48 -23.48
N TRP A 1053 1.88 37.46 -23.98
CA TRP A 1053 0.41 37.45 -23.93
C TRP A 1053 -0.19 36.32 -24.77
N MET A 1054 0.41 35.99 -25.92
CA MET A 1054 -0.04 34.88 -26.76
C MET A 1054 0.18 33.52 -26.09
N GLN A 1055 1.28 33.32 -25.34
CA GLN A 1055 1.41 32.12 -24.50
C GLN A 1055 0.43 32.13 -23.32
N LEU A 1056 0.24 33.27 -22.65
CA LEU A 1056 -0.70 33.36 -21.54
C LEU A 1056 -2.15 33.05 -21.98
N PHE A 1057 -2.58 33.49 -23.16
CA PHE A 1057 -3.88 33.10 -23.72
C PHE A 1057 -3.92 31.65 -24.24
N ASN A 1058 -2.80 31.09 -24.69
CA ASN A 1058 -2.68 29.67 -25.04
C ASN A 1058 -2.81 28.74 -23.81
N LEU A 1059 -2.52 29.23 -22.60
CA LEU A 1059 -2.68 28.49 -21.34
C LEU A 1059 -4.15 28.33 -20.91
N TYR A 1060 -5.02 29.27 -21.27
CA TYR A 1060 -6.42 29.32 -20.81
C TYR A 1060 -7.40 28.44 -21.60
N LYS A 1061 -6.93 27.62 -22.56
CA LYS A 1061 -7.77 27.02 -23.61
C LYS A 1061 -7.50 25.55 -23.87
#